data_AF-A0A8D0GQP8-F1
#
_entry.id   AF-A0A8D0GQP8-F1
#
_cell.length_a   1.000
_cell.length_b   1.000
_cell.length_c   1.000
_cell.angle_alpha   90.00
_cell.angle_beta   90.00
_cell.angle_gamma   90.00
#
_symmetry.space_group_name_H-M   'P 1'
#
loop_
_entity.id
_entity.type
_entity.pdbx_description
1 polymer ?
#
loop_
_entity_poly.entity_id
_entity_poly.type
_entity_poly.pdbx_seq_one_letter_code
_entity_poly.pdbx_strand_id
1 'polypeptide(L)'
;MRLFVSEGCPQGLKVLAAAGASGAPVRLERLPQGGHTIPYLTRPQVLALHLDSGTFLFSPNAICQYFFLLSGKEQSDFANQWLEWEAMELQPAVSAALYVRVVQGKKGEEILGTIRKFLSYINQSLTKKATVYLTGDTESVADIVLWGALFPLLQDESCLPDELKALKNWFQTMNHLEPCRKAAESLLTPKGAQEFKAYLQKQPAPNVALEKPATEEPEKHRPGNICYLSRLPVEGMKNVLITSALPYVNNVPHLGNIIGCVLSADVFARYSRLRNWNTLYVCGTDEYGTATENKAMEEGLTPQQICDKYNAIHSHIYQWFNISFDYFGRTTTPHQTTIAQDIFQRLLERKFLLTDTVDQLRCEHCQRFLADRFVEGTCPFCNYEEARGDQCDKCGKLINAIDLKKPQCKMCKGVPVLKSSQHLFLDLPKLEERLEKWLEQSWATGDWTSNARFITHSWIRDGLKPRCITRDLKWGTPVPLDGFRDKVFYVWFDAPIGYLSITANYTNQWERWWKNPEQVQLYNFMAKDNVPFHSVVFPCSLLGAEDNYTLVSHLIATEYLNYEDGKFSKSRGVGVFGDMAKDTGIPADIWRFYLLFLRPEGQDSAFCWNDLMLKNNSELLNNLGNFVNRAGMFVSKFFGGRVPTMELSPDDQRLLAHITLELRQYNQLLEKVRIRDALRCILSISRHGNQYIQVNEPWKRIKVNPSALCLQGNYVRELKAQKAEKVQINAEVSKLLALKKQLVLAEGRDPEPPPTKGKKKK
;
A
#
# COMPACT_ATOMS: atom_id res chain seq x y z
N MET A 1 3.02 -40.73 -0.32
CA MET A 1 2.55 -39.43 -0.85
C MET A 1 1.95 -39.54 -2.25
N ARG A 2 0.89 -38.76 -2.54
CA ARG A 2 0.26 -38.63 -3.87
C ARG A 2 0.37 -37.19 -4.37
N LEU A 3 0.95 -36.98 -5.56
CA LEU A 3 1.05 -35.67 -6.18
C LEU A 3 0.02 -35.54 -7.29
N PHE A 4 -0.91 -34.61 -7.12
CA PHE A 4 -1.89 -34.24 -8.12
C PHE A 4 -1.33 -33.13 -9.00
N VAL A 5 -1.32 -33.37 -10.31
CA VAL A 5 -0.88 -32.37 -11.30
C VAL A 5 -1.94 -32.25 -12.40
N SER A 6 -2.37 -31.02 -12.69
CA SER A 6 -3.20 -30.75 -13.87
C SER A 6 -2.42 -30.99 -15.15
N GLU A 7 -3.10 -31.54 -16.14
CA GLU A 7 -2.60 -31.52 -17.52
C GLU A 7 -2.35 -30.06 -17.97
N GLY A 8 -1.14 -29.79 -18.47
CA GLY A 8 -0.72 -28.48 -18.96
C GLY A 8 -0.42 -27.41 -17.89
N CYS A 9 -0.23 -27.74 -16.61
CA CYS A 9 0.20 -26.75 -15.60
C CYS A 9 1.72 -26.51 -15.64
N PRO A 10 2.21 -25.29 -15.92
CA PRO A 10 3.65 -25.00 -15.96
C PRO A 10 4.37 -25.27 -14.63
N GLN A 11 3.68 -25.03 -13.51
CA GLN A 11 4.23 -25.23 -12.16
C GLN A 11 4.52 -26.69 -11.82
N GLY A 12 3.93 -27.62 -12.57
CA GLY A 12 4.25 -29.04 -12.42
C GLY A 12 5.72 -29.33 -12.68
N LEU A 13 6.40 -28.56 -13.55
CA LEU A 13 7.80 -28.78 -13.91
C LEU A 13 8.72 -28.69 -12.69
N LYS A 14 8.65 -27.59 -11.93
CA LYS A 14 9.52 -27.43 -10.75
C LYS A 14 9.23 -28.47 -9.67
N VAL A 15 7.95 -28.86 -9.50
CA VAL A 15 7.55 -29.84 -8.50
C VAL A 15 8.02 -31.26 -8.85
N LEU A 16 7.88 -31.66 -10.11
CA LEU A 16 8.37 -32.97 -10.57
C LEU A 16 9.89 -33.06 -10.56
N ALA A 17 10.57 -31.98 -10.96
CA ALA A 17 12.03 -31.92 -10.89
C ALA A 17 12.51 -31.99 -9.43
N ALA A 18 11.84 -31.31 -8.50
CA ALA A 18 12.17 -31.37 -7.09
C ALA A 18 11.94 -32.77 -6.50
N ALA A 19 10.85 -33.45 -6.86
CA ALA A 19 10.58 -34.82 -6.43
C ALA A 19 11.67 -35.79 -6.92
N GLY A 20 12.11 -35.64 -8.17
CA GLY A 20 13.20 -36.45 -8.73
C GLY A 20 14.55 -36.13 -8.09
N ALA A 21 14.86 -34.85 -7.86
CA ALA A 21 16.14 -34.40 -7.30
C ALA A 21 16.30 -34.77 -5.82
N SER A 22 15.19 -34.91 -5.10
CA SER A 22 15.18 -35.34 -3.70
C SER A 22 15.02 -36.86 -3.53
N GLY A 23 14.71 -37.61 -4.59
CA GLY A 23 14.34 -39.03 -4.52
C GLY A 23 13.06 -39.30 -3.72
N ALA A 24 12.14 -38.32 -3.59
CA ALA A 24 10.95 -38.48 -2.77
C ALA A 24 9.98 -39.52 -3.37
N PRO A 25 9.48 -40.49 -2.58
CA PRO A 25 8.54 -41.51 -3.07
C PRO A 25 7.15 -40.90 -3.26
N VAL A 26 6.84 -40.53 -4.50
CA VAL A 26 5.60 -39.85 -4.86
C VAL A 26 4.89 -40.59 -5.98
N ARG A 27 3.61 -40.90 -5.79
CA ARG A 27 2.74 -41.39 -6.85
C ARG A 27 2.12 -40.20 -7.59
N LEU A 28 2.41 -40.07 -8.88
CA LEU A 28 1.84 -39.02 -9.73
C LEU A 28 0.40 -39.39 -10.12
N GLU A 29 -0.55 -38.49 -9.86
CA GLU A 29 -1.95 -38.60 -10.26
C GLU A 29 -2.29 -37.41 -11.17
N ARG A 30 -2.55 -37.69 -12.45
CA ARG A 30 -2.95 -36.67 -13.42
C ARG A 30 -4.44 -36.44 -13.33
N LEU A 31 -4.84 -35.18 -13.19
CA LEU A 31 -6.25 -34.82 -13.12
C LEU A 31 -6.70 -34.09 -14.39
N PRO A 32 -7.96 -34.32 -14.83
CA PRO A 32 -8.57 -33.54 -15.89
C PRO A 32 -8.71 -32.08 -15.44
N GLN A 33 -8.68 -31.16 -16.39
CA GLN A 33 -8.76 -29.72 -16.13
C GLN A 33 -10.08 -29.37 -15.42
N GLY A 34 -9.98 -28.82 -14.20
CA GLY A 34 -11.13 -28.45 -13.36
C GLY A 34 -11.44 -29.43 -12.21
N GLY A 35 -10.63 -30.48 -12.03
CA GLY A 35 -10.78 -31.40 -10.91
C GLY A 35 -10.59 -30.73 -9.53
N HIS A 36 -11.43 -31.09 -8.57
CA HIS A 36 -11.28 -30.71 -7.16
C HIS A 36 -10.43 -31.75 -6.44
N THR A 37 -9.20 -31.37 -6.08
CA THR A 37 -8.24 -32.17 -5.28
C THR A 37 -8.45 -32.00 -3.78
N ILE A 38 -8.74 -30.75 -3.36
CA ILE A 38 -8.80 -30.35 -1.96
C ILE A 38 -10.26 -30.03 -1.62
N PRO A 39 -10.92 -30.85 -0.78
CA PRO A 39 -12.37 -30.80 -0.60
C PRO A 39 -12.88 -29.52 0.08
N TYR A 40 -12.00 -28.77 0.75
CA TYR A 40 -12.36 -27.56 1.49
C TYR A 40 -11.95 -26.24 0.79
N LEU A 41 -11.35 -26.30 -0.40
CA LEU A 41 -11.06 -25.08 -1.17
C LEU A 41 -12.21 -24.74 -2.10
N THR A 42 -12.68 -23.50 -2.01
CA THR A 42 -13.74 -22.93 -2.87
C THR A 42 -13.30 -22.77 -4.32
N ARG A 43 -11.99 -22.65 -4.57
CA ARG A 43 -11.40 -22.69 -5.92
C ARG A 43 -10.68 -24.02 -6.14
N PRO A 44 -10.90 -24.73 -7.25
CA PRO A 44 -10.18 -25.95 -7.56
C PRO A 44 -8.68 -25.66 -7.67
N GLN A 45 -7.86 -26.24 -6.79
CA GLN A 45 -6.41 -26.10 -6.81
C GLN A 45 -5.75 -27.36 -7.35
N VAL A 46 -5.43 -27.34 -8.64
CA VAL A 46 -5.17 -28.57 -9.40
C VAL A 46 -3.74 -29.11 -9.21
N LEU A 47 -2.83 -28.34 -8.61
CA LEU A 47 -1.50 -28.79 -8.19
C LEU A 47 -1.46 -28.91 -6.66
N ALA A 48 -1.39 -30.14 -6.15
CA ALA A 48 -1.37 -30.40 -4.72
C ALA A 48 -0.63 -31.70 -4.40
N LEU A 49 0.11 -31.72 -3.30
CA LEU A 49 0.70 -32.92 -2.71
C LEU A 49 -0.14 -33.37 -1.51
N HIS A 50 -0.71 -34.56 -1.59
CA HIS A 50 -1.36 -35.23 -0.47
C HIS A 50 -0.34 -36.10 0.26
N LEU A 51 -0.10 -35.72 1.51
CA LEU A 51 0.80 -36.40 2.43
C LEU A 51 0.12 -37.62 3.05
N ASP A 52 0.92 -38.59 3.49
CA ASP A 52 0.41 -39.79 4.14
C ASP A 52 -0.27 -39.49 5.51
N SER A 53 -0.03 -38.28 6.05
CA SER A 53 -0.73 -37.74 7.23
C SER A 53 -2.17 -37.29 6.98
N GLY A 54 -2.65 -37.30 5.73
CA GLY A 54 -3.95 -36.73 5.35
C GLY A 54 -3.92 -35.22 5.05
N THR A 55 -2.76 -34.57 5.14
CA THR A 55 -2.58 -33.13 4.89
C THR A 55 -2.31 -32.85 3.42
N PHE A 56 -2.75 -31.70 2.92
CA PHE A 56 -2.47 -31.24 1.56
C PHE A 56 -1.50 -30.05 1.57
N LEU A 57 -0.47 -30.09 0.72
CA LEU A 57 0.35 -28.94 0.35
C LEU A 57 -0.04 -28.50 -1.06
N PHE A 58 -0.23 -27.19 -1.28
CA PHE A 58 -0.74 -26.67 -2.56
C PHE A 58 0.03 -25.45 -3.08
N SER A 59 1.09 -25.04 -2.38
CA SER A 59 2.08 -24.09 -2.88
C SER A 59 3.21 -24.85 -3.57
N PRO A 60 3.52 -24.58 -4.86
CA PRO A 60 4.59 -25.27 -5.59
C PRO A 60 5.94 -25.19 -4.86
N ASN A 61 6.32 -24.00 -4.37
CA ASN A 61 7.60 -23.80 -3.70
C ASN A 61 7.64 -24.52 -2.35
N ALA A 62 6.52 -24.52 -1.60
CA ALA A 62 6.42 -25.29 -0.35
C ALA A 62 6.51 -26.80 -0.59
N ILE A 63 5.95 -27.31 -1.69
CA ILE A 63 6.08 -28.72 -2.09
C ILE A 63 7.54 -29.05 -2.43
N CYS A 64 8.20 -28.22 -3.24
CA CYS A 64 9.62 -28.41 -3.58
C CYS A 64 10.50 -28.40 -2.33
N GLN A 65 10.25 -27.44 -1.42
CA GLN A 65 10.95 -27.35 -0.14
C GLN A 65 10.73 -28.61 0.71
N TYR A 66 9.49 -29.08 0.80
CA TYR A 66 9.15 -30.29 1.53
C TYR A 66 9.91 -31.52 1.02
N PHE A 67 10.04 -31.69 -0.30
CA PHE A 67 10.81 -32.78 -0.89
C PHE A 67 12.29 -32.74 -0.52
N PHE A 68 12.92 -31.57 -0.59
CA PHE A 68 14.31 -31.42 -0.19
C PHE A 68 14.52 -31.69 1.32
N LEU A 69 13.59 -31.25 2.17
CA LEU A 69 13.62 -31.56 3.60
C LEU A 69 13.54 -33.07 3.87
N LEU A 70 12.74 -33.83 3.11
CA LEU A 70 12.68 -35.29 3.25
C LEU A 70 13.99 -35.97 2.86
N SER A 71 14.76 -35.39 1.93
CA SER A 71 16.04 -35.95 1.50
C SER A 71 17.21 -35.68 2.46
N GLY A 72 16.97 -34.94 3.56
CA GLY A 72 18.01 -34.54 4.50
C GLY A 72 18.98 -33.47 3.98
N LYS A 73 18.70 -32.87 2.81
CA LYS A 73 19.44 -31.71 2.30
C LYS A 73 19.04 -30.48 3.11
N GLU A 74 19.94 -29.98 3.96
CA GLU A 74 19.73 -28.74 4.71
C GLU A 74 19.49 -27.55 3.76
N GLN A 75 18.55 -26.68 4.14
CA GLN A 75 18.24 -25.49 3.36
C GLN A 75 18.86 -24.26 4.02
N SER A 76 19.60 -23.50 3.23
CA SER A 76 20.13 -22.22 3.66
C SER A 76 19.05 -21.14 3.65
N ASP A 77 19.17 -20.15 4.55
CA ASP A 77 18.33 -18.94 4.53
C ASP A 77 18.39 -18.24 3.17
N PHE A 78 19.52 -18.35 2.48
CA PHE A 78 19.71 -17.81 1.14
C PHE A 78 18.85 -18.54 0.10
N ALA A 79 18.68 -19.87 0.19
CA ALA A 79 17.75 -20.60 -0.67
C ALA A 79 16.30 -20.17 -0.43
N ASN A 80 15.91 -19.90 0.82
CA ASN A 80 14.58 -19.41 1.18
C ASN A 80 14.30 -18.02 0.59
N GLN A 81 15.28 -17.12 0.59
CA GLN A 81 15.16 -15.81 -0.06
C GLN A 81 14.89 -15.94 -1.57
N TRP A 82 15.54 -16.89 -2.25
CA TRP A 82 15.26 -17.17 -3.66
C TRP A 82 13.86 -17.75 -3.92
N LEU A 83 13.41 -18.66 -3.06
CA LEU A 83 12.05 -19.22 -3.12
C LEU A 83 10.98 -18.14 -2.94
N GLU A 84 11.19 -17.21 -2.02
CA GLU A 84 10.28 -16.08 -1.77
C GLU A 84 10.31 -15.07 -2.92
N TRP A 85 11.52 -14.67 -3.36
CA TRP A 85 11.69 -13.77 -4.50
C TRP A 85 11.10 -14.36 -5.78
N GLU A 86 11.26 -15.65 -6.02
CA GLU A 86 10.67 -16.30 -7.18
C GLU A 86 9.14 -16.23 -7.12
N ALA A 87 8.53 -16.53 -5.98
CA ALA A 87 7.08 -16.51 -5.82
C ALA A 87 6.48 -15.10 -5.97
N MET A 88 7.15 -14.08 -5.44
CA MET A 88 6.63 -12.70 -5.36
C MET A 88 6.96 -11.86 -6.61
N GLU A 89 8.12 -12.09 -7.23
CA GLU A 89 8.66 -11.22 -8.28
C GLU A 89 8.75 -11.92 -9.64
N LEU A 90 9.49 -13.04 -9.71
CA LEU A 90 9.78 -13.71 -10.98
C LEU A 90 8.54 -14.42 -11.56
N GLN A 91 7.80 -15.14 -10.72
CA GLN A 91 6.72 -16.00 -11.15
C GLN A 91 5.55 -15.24 -11.80
N PRO A 92 5.10 -14.07 -11.29
CA PRO A 92 4.12 -13.24 -11.98
C PRO A 92 4.59 -12.82 -13.37
N ALA A 93 5.86 -12.39 -13.50
CA ALA A 93 6.44 -11.95 -14.76
C ALA A 93 6.60 -13.09 -15.78
N VAL A 94 7.04 -14.26 -15.32
CA VAL A 94 7.12 -15.48 -16.14
C VAL A 94 5.73 -15.91 -16.62
N SER A 95 4.72 -15.85 -15.74
CA SER A 95 3.35 -16.24 -16.10
C SER A 95 2.76 -15.30 -17.17
N ALA A 96 3.02 -14.00 -17.02
CA ALA A 96 2.71 -12.97 -18.00
C ALA A 96 3.38 -13.24 -19.36
N ALA A 97 4.70 -13.41 -19.35
CA ALA A 97 5.50 -13.70 -20.54
C ALA A 97 5.04 -14.99 -21.24
N LEU A 98 4.71 -16.04 -20.48
CA LEU A 98 4.26 -17.32 -21.01
C LEU A 98 2.86 -17.20 -21.62
N TYR A 99 1.96 -16.45 -21.00
CA TYR A 99 0.64 -16.15 -21.56
C TYR A 99 0.76 -15.42 -22.90
N VAL A 100 1.60 -14.38 -22.98
CA VAL A 100 1.85 -13.62 -24.21
C VAL A 100 2.45 -14.51 -25.31
N ARG A 101 3.42 -15.37 -24.96
CA ARG A 101 4.04 -16.30 -25.91
C ARG A 101 3.06 -17.36 -26.43
N VAL A 102 2.34 -18.01 -25.53
CA VAL A 102 1.60 -19.25 -25.83
C VAL A 102 0.15 -18.97 -26.24
N VAL A 103 -0.51 -18.01 -25.58
CA VAL A 103 -1.91 -17.66 -25.85
C VAL A 103 -2.00 -16.61 -26.96
N GLN A 104 -1.17 -15.56 -26.91
CA GLN A 104 -1.20 -14.47 -27.92
C GLN A 104 -0.27 -14.71 -29.12
N GLY A 105 0.60 -15.73 -29.08
CA GLY A 105 1.44 -16.12 -30.21
C GLY A 105 2.61 -15.18 -30.52
N LYS A 106 2.95 -14.26 -29.61
CA LYS A 106 4.10 -13.35 -29.78
C LYS A 106 5.43 -14.09 -29.62
N LYS A 107 6.51 -13.58 -30.23
CA LYS A 107 7.87 -14.17 -30.22
C LYS A 107 8.95 -13.11 -30.00
N GLY A 108 10.15 -13.55 -29.61
CA GLY A 108 11.38 -12.72 -29.64
C GLY A 108 11.57 -11.77 -28.45
N GLU A 109 12.18 -10.61 -28.72
CA GLU A 109 12.59 -9.56 -27.77
C GLU A 109 11.44 -9.06 -26.87
N GLU A 110 10.19 -9.02 -27.34
CA GLU A 110 9.06 -8.52 -26.54
C GLU A 110 8.81 -9.37 -25.27
N ILE A 111 9.03 -10.68 -25.36
CA ILE A 111 8.89 -11.59 -24.21
C ILE A 111 10.08 -11.44 -23.27
N LEU A 112 11.29 -11.40 -23.84
CA LEU A 112 12.53 -11.28 -23.07
C LEU A 112 12.63 -9.95 -22.35
N GLY A 113 12.18 -8.85 -22.95
CA GLY A 113 12.13 -7.52 -22.32
C GLY A 113 11.33 -7.53 -21.02
N THR A 114 10.22 -8.29 -20.98
CA THR A 114 9.35 -8.40 -19.80
C THR A 114 10.06 -9.07 -18.62
N ILE A 115 10.99 -9.99 -18.89
CA ILE A 115 11.72 -10.74 -17.85
C ILE A 115 13.20 -10.32 -17.72
N ARG A 116 13.69 -9.40 -18.57
CA ARG A 116 15.11 -9.06 -18.71
C ARG A 116 15.74 -8.64 -17.38
N LYS A 117 15.05 -7.79 -16.60
CA LYS A 117 15.54 -7.36 -15.29
C LYS A 117 15.80 -8.52 -14.32
N PHE A 118 14.93 -9.53 -14.35
CA PHE A 118 15.06 -10.71 -13.49
C PHE A 118 16.17 -11.65 -13.99
N LEU A 119 16.28 -11.84 -15.31
CA LEU A 119 17.38 -12.60 -15.89
C LEU A 119 18.75 -11.97 -15.56
N SER A 120 18.86 -10.64 -15.65
CA SER A 120 20.05 -9.89 -15.26
C SER A 120 20.36 -10.04 -13.77
N TYR A 121 19.35 -10.03 -12.89
CA TYR A 121 19.55 -10.22 -11.45
C TYR A 121 20.09 -11.62 -11.11
N ILE A 122 19.56 -12.66 -11.76
CA ILE A 122 20.06 -14.04 -11.61
C ILE A 122 21.50 -14.12 -12.13
N ASN A 123 21.78 -13.58 -13.31
CA ASN A 123 23.12 -13.57 -13.91
C ASN A 123 24.15 -12.85 -13.02
N GLN A 124 23.79 -11.68 -12.46
CA GLN A 124 24.65 -10.95 -11.53
C GLN A 124 24.93 -11.75 -10.26
N SER A 125 23.94 -12.46 -9.74
CA SER A 125 24.08 -13.29 -8.54
C SER A 125 25.04 -14.45 -8.75
N LEU A 126 24.95 -15.13 -9.91
CA LEU A 126 25.87 -16.19 -10.31
C LEU A 126 27.29 -15.65 -10.54
N THR A 127 27.41 -14.49 -11.19
CA THR A 127 28.71 -13.86 -11.50
C THR A 127 29.45 -13.40 -10.24
N LYS A 128 28.75 -12.74 -9.30
CA LYS A 128 29.36 -12.19 -8.08
C LYS A 128 29.96 -13.26 -7.16
N LYS A 129 29.39 -14.45 -7.15
CA LYS A 129 29.81 -15.54 -6.25
C LYS A 129 30.79 -16.52 -6.91
N ALA A 130 30.95 -16.47 -8.23
CA ALA A 130 31.73 -17.44 -9.01
C ALA A 130 31.33 -18.91 -8.74
N THR A 131 30.06 -19.15 -8.40
CA THR A 131 29.52 -20.47 -8.05
C THR A 131 28.83 -21.13 -9.25
N VAL A 132 28.83 -22.46 -9.29
CA VAL A 132 28.14 -23.24 -10.34
C VAL A 132 26.62 -23.17 -10.17
N TYR A 133 26.14 -23.10 -8.92
CA TYR A 133 24.72 -22.99 -8.57
C TYR A 133 24.43 -21.70 -7.79
N LEU A 134 23.16 -21.36 -7.60
CA LEU A 134 22.74 -20.10 -6.96
C LEU A 134 23.24 -19.99 -5.52
N THR A 135 23.24 -21.09 -4.77
CA THR A 135 23.54 -21.07 -3.34
C THR A 135 24.91 -21.63 -2.97
N GLY A 136 25.70 -22.09 -3.95
CA GLY A 136 27.01 -22.71 -3.72
C GLY A 136 27.44 -23.64 -4.85
N ASP A 137 28.23 -24.65 -4.51
CA ASP A 137 28.82 -25.60 -5.48
C ASP A 137 27.94 -26.83 -5.77
N THR A 138 26.84 -26.99 -5.04
CA THR A 138 25.87 -28.09 -5.22
C THR A 138 24.48 -27.54 -5.51
N GLU A 139 23.66 -28.31 -6.23
CA GLU A 139 22.32 -27.91 -6.60
C GLU A 139 21.39 -27.80 -5.38
N SER A 140 20.67 -26.69 -5.29
CA SER A 140 19.71 -26.43 -4.21
C SER A 140 18.27 -26.48 -4.71
N VAL A 141 17.33 -26.44 -3.76
CA VAL A 141 15.91 -26.27 -4.08
C VAL A 141 15.64 -24.97 -4.85
N ALA A 142 16.42 -23.92 -4.61
CA ALA A 142 16.28 -22.65 -5.32
C ALA A 142 16.64 -22.82 -6.80
N ASP A 143 17.69 -23.58 -7.11
CA ASP A 143 18.08 -23.86 -8.49
C ASP A 143 16.97 -24.58 -9.27
N ILE A 144 16.39 -25.63 -8.67
CA ILE A 144 15.27 -26.39 -9.27
C ILE A 144 14.04 -25.51 -9.47
N VAL A 145 13.71 -24.66 -8.50
CA VAL A 145 12.53 -23.79 -8.56
C VAL A 145 12.68 -22.72 -9.64
N LEU A 146 13.81 -22.03 -9.68
CA LEU A 146 14.07 -21.00 -10.70
C LEU A 146 14.18 -21.61 -12.09
N TRP A 147 14.84 -22.77 -12.24
CA TRP A 147 14.89 -23.50 -13.50
C TRP A 147 13.48 -23.84 -13.98
N GLY A 148 12.66 -24.47 -13.13
CA GLY A 148 11.32 -24.91 -13.53
C GLY A 148 10.37 -23.76 -13.85
N ALA A 149 10.59 -22.57 -13.26
CA ALA A 149 9.87 -21.35 -13.63
C ALA A 149 10.29 -20.83 -15.01
N LEU A 150 11.59 -20.79 -15.28
CA LEU A 150 12.14 -20.23 -16.53
C LEU A 150 12.05 -21.18 -17.73
N PHE A 151 12.06 -22.50 -17.49
CA PHE A 151 12.12 -23.52 -18.54
C PHE A 151 11.04 -23.40 -19.62
N PRO A 152 9.76 -23.15 -19.31
CA PRO A 152 8.73 -22.90 -20.33
C PRO A 152 9.05 -21.79 -21.34
N LEU A 153 9.85 -20.79 -20.93
CA LEU A 153 10.22 -19.64 -21.75
C LEU A 153 11.58 -19.82 -22.43
N LEU A 154 12.53 -20.48 -21.77
CA LEU A 154 13.92 -20.58 -22.22
C LEU A 154 14.26 -21.97 -22.78
N GLN A 155 13.29 -22.70 -23.35
CA GLN A 155 13.52 -24.00 -23.99
C GLN A 155 14.58 -23.94 -25.10
N ASP A 156 14.64 -22.81 -25.81
CA ASP A 156 15.64 -22.51 -26.82
C ASP A 156 16.56 -21.41 -26.29
N GLU A 157 17.78 -21.79 -25.92
CA GLU A 157 18.77 -20.88 -25.31
C GLU A 157 19.35 -19.87 -26.30
N SER A 158 19.08 -20.02 -27.61
CA SER A 158 19.46 -19.05 -28.65
C SER A 158 18.82 -17.67 -28.43
N CYS A 159 17.77 -17.59 -27.60
CA CYS A 159 17.10 -16.35 -27.27
C CYS A 159 17.79 -15.55 -26.13
N LEU A 160 18.75 -16.11 -25.40
CA LEU A 160 19.44 -15.39 -24.32
C LEU A 160 20.54 -14.48 -24.90
N PRO A 161 20.60 -13.18 -24.52
CA PRO A 161 21.69 -12.29 -24.91
C PRO A 161 23.06 -12.80 -24.43
N ASP A 162 24.11 -12.57 -25.23
CA ASP A 162 25.48 -13.00 -24.91
C ASP A 162 26.02 -12.41 -23.60
N GLU A 163 25.50 -11.26 -23.18
CA GLU A 163 25.82 -10.58 -21.92
C GLU A 163 25.42 -11.41 -20.67
N LEU A 164 24.49 -12.36 -20.81
CA LEU A 164 23.99 -13.21 -19.72
C LEU A 164 24.68 -14.58 -19.68
N LYS A 165 26.01 -14.60 -19.90
CA LYS A 165 26.82 -15.83 -20.01
C LYS A 165 26.74 -16.73 -18.77
N ALA A 166 26.76 -16.18 -17.55
CA ALA A 166 26.70 -16.98 -16.33
C ALA A 166 25.34 -17.66 -16.17
N LEU A 167 24.25 -16.93 -16.46
CA LEU A 167 22.90 -17.50 -16.50
C LEU A 167 22.77 -18.59 -17.56
N LYS A 168 23.31 -18.38 -18.77
CA LYS A 168 23.27 -19.37 -19.85
C LYS A 168 23.97 -20.67 -19.45
N ASN A 169 25.18 -20.58 -18.88
CA ASN A 169 25.91 -21.75 -18.39
C ASN A 169 25.20 -22.47 -17.23
N TRP A 170 24.64 -21.72 -16.28
CA TRP A 170 23.84 -22.29 -15.19
C TRP A 170 22.60 -23.01 -15.72
N PHE A 171 21.90 -22.40 -16.67
CA PHE A 171 20.68 -22.97 -17.25
C PHE A 171 20.98 -24.27 -18.04
N GLN A 172 22.08 -24.31 -18.79
CA GLN A 172 22.59 -25.51 -19.44
C GLN A 172 22.90 -26.62 -18.42
N THR A 173 23.59 -26.26 -17.34
CA THR A 173 23.92 -27.18 -16.25
C THR A 173 22.64 -27.80 -15.68
N MET A 174 21.61 -26.99 -15.41
CA MET A 174 20.32 -27.46 -14.92
C MET A 174 19.59 -28.35 -15.93
N ASN A 175 19.64 -28.04 -17.23
CA ASN A 175 19.04 -28.85 -18.30
C ASN A 175 19.66 -30.24 -18.41
N HIS A 176 20.93 -30.40 -18.05
CA HIS A 176 21.62 -31.69 -18.04
C HIS A 176 21.36 -32.52 -16.77
N LEU A 177 20.75 -31.96 -15.72
CA LEU A 177 20.40 -32.72 -14.54
C LEU A 177 19.27 -33.71 -14.83
N GLU A 178 19.51 -34.98 -14.50
CA GLU A 178 18.56 -36.10 -14.70
C GLU A 178 17.12 -35.79 -14.22
N PRO A 179 16.91 -35.19 -13.01
CA PRO A 179 15.57 -34.85 -12.53
C PRO A 179 14.86 -33.78 -13.37
N CYS A 180 15.61 -32.78 -13.83
CA CYS A 180 15.09 -31.68 -14.65
C CYS A 180 14.67 -32.20 -16.03
N ARG A 181 15.53 -33.01 -16.67
CA ARG A 181 15.23 -33.64 -17.96
C ARG A 181 13.99 -34.52 -17.89
N LYS A 182 13.90 -35.42 -16.91
CA LYS A 182 12.73 -36.29 -16.70
C LYS A 182 11.45 -35.50 -16.45
N ALA A 183 11.52 -34.43 -15.66
CA ALA A 183 10.38 -33.56 -15.40
C ALA A 183 9.88 -32.89 -16.69
N ALA A 184 10.81 -32.36 -17.50
CA ALA A 184 10.49 -31.77 -18.80
C ALA A 184 9.84 -32.79 -19.74
N GLU A 185 10.45 -33.96 -19.95
CA GLU A 185 9.92 -35.04 -20.79
C GLU A 185 8.52 -35.53 -20.34
N SER A 186 8.26 -35.50 -19.03
CA SER A 186 6.98 -35.98 -18.49
C SER A 186 5.81 -35.02 -18.75
N LEU A 187 6.07 -33.72 -18.86
CA LEU A 187 5.04 -32.68 -19.00
C LEU A 187 5.01 -32.03 -20.38
N LEU A 188 6.11 -32.07 -21.12
CA LEU A 188 6.25 -31.46 -22.43
C LEU A 188 6.39 -32.56 -23.48
N THR A 189 5.37 -32.69 -24.33
CA THR A 189 5.42 -33.53 -25.54
C THR A 189 6.20 -32.79 -26.65
N PRO A 190 6.29 -33.28 -27.92
CA PRO A 190 6.98 -32.57 -29.01
C PRO A 190 6.48 -31.13 -29.26
N LYS A 191 5.33 -30.73 -28.70
CA LYS A 191 4.74 -29.39 -28.88
C LYS A 191 5.34 -28.31 -27.95
N GLY A 192 6.24 -28.66 -27.02
CA GLY A 192 6.95 -27.70 -26.16
C GLY A 192 6.00 -26.80 -25.36
N ALA A 193 6.31 -25.50 -25.24
CA ALA A 193 5.52 -24.56 -24.43
C ALA A 193 4.03 -24.44 -24.85
N GLN A 194 3.64 -24.90 -26.05
CA GLN A 194 2.23 -24.91 -26.50
C GLN A 194 1.34 -25.85 -25.68
N GLU A 195 1.91 -26.84 -25.00
CA GLU A 195 1.17 -27.73 -24.08
C GLU A 195 0.48 -26.95 -22.93
N PHE A 196 1.01 -25.78 -22.57
CA PHE A 196 0.45 -24.96 -21.50
C PHE A 196 -0.76 -24.13 -21.94
N LYS A 197 -1.08 -24.08 -23.24
CA LYS A 197 -2.08 -23.16 -23.80
C LYS A 197 -3.47 -23.34 -23.18
N ALA A 198 -3.95 -24.59 -23.11
CA ALA A 198 -5.27 -24.90 -22.59
C ALA A 198 -5.41 -24.55 -21.10
N TYR A 199 -4.35 -24.72 -20.33
CA TYR A 199 -4.30 -24.32 -18.92
C TYR A 199 -4.32 -22.79 -18.78
N LEU A 200 -3.46 -22.09 -19.52
CA LEU A 200 -3.32 -20.63 -19.45
C LEU A 200 -4.58 -19.89 -19.90
N GLN A 201 -5.32 -20.40 -20.89
CA GLN A 201 -6.58 -19.81 -21.36
C GLN A 201 -7.70 -19.84 -20.30
N LYS A 202 -7.62 -20.76 -19.34
CA LYS A 202 -8.59 -20.89 -18.23
C LYS A 202 -8.19 -20.09 -17.00
N GLN A 203 -6.98 -19.54 -16.96
CA GLN A 203 -6.54 -18.64 -15.90
C GLN A 203 -6.95 -17.19 -16.23
N PRO A 204 -7.14 -16.33 -15.21
CA PRO A 204 -7.28 -14.90 -15.45
C PRO A 204 -6.10 -14.38 -16.27
N ALA A 205 -6.37 -13.54 -17.26
CA ALA A 205 -5.31 -12.93 -18.06
C ALA A 205 -4.35 -12.16 -17.12
N PRO A 206 -3.03 -12.43 -17.17
CA PRO A 206 -2.08 -11.75 -16.31
C PRO A 206 -2.04 -10.25 -16.65
N ASN A 207 -1.95 -9.43 -15.61
CA ASN A 207 -1.93 -7.98 -15.72
C ASN A 207 -0.52 -7.54 -16.16
N VAL A 208 -0.28 -7.42 -17.46
CA VAL A 208 1.05 -7.07 -17.99
C VAL A 208 1.10 -5.57 -18.26
N ALA A 209 1.62 -4.80 -17.31
CA ALA A 209 2.20 -3.50 -17.62
C ALA A 209 3.51 -3.76 -18.37
N LEU A 210 3.48 -3.66 -19.71
CA LEU A 210 4.67 -3.72 -20.54
C LEU A 210 5.47 -2.42 -20.35
N GLU A 211 6.41 -2.39 -19.41
CA GLU A 211 7.45 -1.36 -19.39
C GLU A 211 8.34 -1.57 -20.62
N LYS A 212 8.30 -0.64 -21.58
CA LYS A 212 9.26 -0.62 -22.69
C LYS A 212 10.66 -0.33 -22.14
N PRO A 213 11.73 -1.00 -22.63
CA PRO A 213 13.10 -0.63 -22.29
C PRO A 213 13.38 0.79 -22.79
N ALA A 214 14.00 1.61 -21.95
CA ALA A 214 14.46 2.93 -22.33
C ALA A 214 15.55 2.82 -23.40
N THR A 215 15.24 3.22 -24.63
CA THR A 215 16.24 3.60 -25.63
C THR A 215 16.41 5.10 -25.59
N GLU A 216 17.66 5.53 -25.41
CA GLU A 216 18.10 6.92 -25.48
C GLU A 216 17.83 7.48 -26.88
N GLU A 217 16.73 8.22 -27.05
CA GLU A 217 16.60 9.42 -27.90
C GLU A 217 15.15 9.99 -27.82
N PRO A 218 14.96 11.33 -27.90
CA PRO A 218 13.70 11.96 -27.52
C PRO A 218 12.73 12.03 -28.71
N GLU A 219 11.89 11.00 -28.88
CA GLU A 219 10.75 11.08 -29.80
C GLU A 219 9.43 11.49 -29.12
N LYS A 220 8.81 12.48 -29.76
CA LYS A 220 7.61 13.23 -29.36
C LYS A 220 6.45 12.31 -29.00
N HIS A 221 5.97 12.43 -27.76
CA HIS A 221 4.76 11.79 -27.28
C HIS A 221 3.53 12.20 -28.10
N ARG A 222 2.92 11.24 -28.80
CA ARG A 222 1.48 11.23 -29.06
C ARG A 222 0.84 10.16 -28.14
N PRO A 223 -0.29 10.45 -27.48
CA PRO A 223 -0.89 9.55 -26.51
C PRO A 223 -1.61 8.40 -27.22
N GLY A 224 -1.11 7.17 -27.04
CA GLY A 224 -1.74 5.93 -27.48
C GLY A 224 -2.03 5.03 -26.28
N ASN A 225 -3.33 4.84 -26.01
CA ASN A 225 -3.96 4.05 -24.95
C ASN A 225 -3.20 2.81 -24.42
N ILE A 226 -2.77 2.88 -23.15
CA ILE A 226 -2.53 1.70 -22.31
C ILE A 226 -3.84 1.42 -21.57
N CYS A 227 -4.54 0.36 -21.97
CA CYS A 227 -5.79 -0.06 -21.33
C CYS A 227 -5.47 -0.87 -20.06
N TYR A 228 -5.28 -0.20 -18.92
CA TYR A 228 -5.50 -0.82 -17.63
C TYR A 228 -6.96 -1.29 -17.60
N LEU A 229 -7.25 -2.52 -17.19
CA LEU A 229 -8.63 -2.91 -16.84
C LEU A 229 -9.04 -2.02 -15.67
N SER A 230 -9.68 -0.90 -15.99
CA SER A 230 -10.03 0.13 -15.03
C SER A 230 -11.03 -0.43 -14.04
N ARG A 231 -10.78 -0.22 -12.74
CA ARG A 231 -11.73 -0.62 -11.71
C ARG A 231 -12.94 0.30 -11.80
N LEU A 232 -14.09 -0.28 -12.11
CA LEU A 232 -15.37 0.42 -12.23
C LEU A 232 -16.32 -0.01 -11.10
N PRO A 233 -17.31 0.81 -10.75
CA PRO A 233 -18.34 0.42 -9.79
C PRO A 233 -19.11 -0.80 -10.31
N VAL A 234 -19.42 -1.72 -9.41
CA VAL A 234 -20.24 -2.90 -9.67
C VAL A 234 -21.54 -2.76 -8.89
N GLU A 235 -22.65 -2.95 -9.58
CA GLU A 235 -23.98 -2.88 -8.99
C GLU A 235 -24.17 -3.98 -7.94
N GLY A 236 -24.87 -3.67 -6.85
CA GLY A 236 -25.07 -4.59 -5.72
C GLY A 236 -23.85 -4.78 -4.82
N MET A 237 -22.69 -4.19 -5.14
CA MET A 237 -21.50 -4.17 -4.30
C MET A 237 -21.26 -2.78 -3.70
N LYS A 238 -20.54 -2.72 -2.58
CA LYS A 238 -20.09 -1.46 -2.00
C LYS A 238 -18.95 -0.88 -2.86
N ASN A 239 -19.20 0.23 -3.52
CA ASN A 239 -18.20 0.94 -4.33
C ASN A 239 -17.68 2.14 -3.55
N VAL A 240 -16.37 2.14 -3.28
CA VAL A 240 -15.71 3.11 -2.41
C VAL A 240 -14.69 3.90 -3.22
N LEU A 241 -15.00 5.16 -3.45
CA LEU A 241 -14.10 6.12 -4.08
C LEU A 241 -13.34 6.87 -2.98
N ILE A 242 -12.02 6.84 -3.05
CA ILE A 242 -11.16 7.46 -2.05
C ILE A 242 -10.31 8.51 -2.75
N THR A 243 -10.30 9.71 -2.22
CA THR A 243 -9.33 10.74 -2.60
C THR A 243 -8.50 11.18 -1.42
N SER A 244 -7.24 11.49 -1.69
CA SER A 244 -6.40 12.28 -0.79
C SER A 244 -6.29 13.69 -1.36
N ALA A 245 -6.28 14.70 -0.50
CA ALA A 245 -6.01 16.08 -0.89
C ALA A 245 -4.78 16.15 -1.80
N LEU A 246 -4.92 16.88 -2.92
CA LEU A 246 -3.86 17.03 -3.91
C LEU A 246 -2.70 17.84 -3.28
N PRO A 247 -1.52 17.26 -3.07
CA PRO A 247 -0.35 18.02 -2.63
C PRO A 247 0.02 19.10 -3.65
N TYR A 248 0.33 20.29 -3.14
CA TYR A 248 0.86 21.36 -3.98
C TYR A 248 2.25 21.01 -4.50
N VAL A 249 2.43 21.01 -5.82
CA VAL A 249 3.61 20.42 -6.49
C VAL A 249 4.91 21.13 -6.10
N ASN A 250 4.89 22.43 -5.83
CA ASN A 250 6.13 23.22 -5.70
C ASN A 250 6.86 23.03 -4.36
N ASN A 251 6.33 22.19 -3.47
CA ASN A 251 6.92 21.93 -2.17
C ASN A 251 7.07 20.43 -1.92
N VAL A 252 8.29 20.02 -1.59
CA VAL A 252 8.53 18.67 -1.07
C VAL A 252 7.64 18.43 0.15
N PRO A 253 6.85 17.35 0.19
CA PRO A 253 5.94 17.08 1.29
C PRO A 253 6.73 16.66 2.53
N HIS A 254 6.35 17.18 3.70
CA HIS A 254 6.87 16.74 4.99
C HIS A 254 5.97 15.68 5.63
N LEU A 255 6.43 15.07 6.74
CA LEU A 255 5.69 13.98 7.41
C LEU A 255 4.25 14.39 7.79
N GLY A 256 4.04 15.66 8.12
CA GLY A 256 2.71 16.21 8.42
C GLY A 256 1.75 16.16 7.22
N ASN A 257 2.23 16.49 6.01
CA ASN A 257 1.40 16.35 4.81
C ASN A 257 1.08 14.88 4.52
N ILE A 258 2.07 14.00 4.74
CA ILE A 258 1.95 12.56 4.48
C ILE A 258 0.90 11.95 5.41
N ILE A 259 1.02 12.14 6.74
CA ILE A 259 0.08 11.55 7.71
C ILE A 259 -1.32 12.14 7.57
N GLY A 260 -1.45 13.45 7.31
CA GLY A 260 -2.75 14.11 7.29
C GLY A 260 -3.60 13.74 6.06
N CYS A 261 -2.96 13.29 4.98
CA CYS A 261 -3.62 13.02 3.71
C CYS A 261 -3.30 11.59 3.21
N VAL A 262 -2.23 11.42 2.43
CA VAL A 262 -1.98 10.23 1.61
C VAL A 262 -1.80 8.94 2.40
N LEU A 263 -1.16 8.99 3.59
CA LEU A 263 -0.94 7.82 4.43
C LEU A 263 -2.23 7.39 5.16
N SER A 264 -3.02 8.36 5.63
CA SER A 264 -4.33 8.07 6.22
C SER A 264 -5.28 7.42 5.21
N ALA A 265 -5.34 7.97 3.99
CA ALA A 265 -6.15 7.42 2.91
C ALA A 265 -5.67 6.04 2.47
N ASP A 266 -4.35 5.80 2.42
CA ASP A 266 -3.79 4.49 2.06
C ASP A 266 -4.19 3.37 3.03
N VAL A 267 -4.18 3.66 4.34
CA VAL A 267 -4.62 2.68 5.34
C VAL A 267 -6.07 2.28 5.12
N PHE A 268 -6.95 3.26 4.90
CA PHE A 268 -8.36 2.98 4.64
C PHE A 268 -8.58 2.31 3.28
N ALA A 269 -7.83 2.69 2.24
CA ALA A 269 -7.89 2.04 0.92
C ALA A 269 -7.50 0.56 1.00
N ARG A 270 -6.43 0.23 1.71
CA ARG A 270 -6.00 -1.16 1.93
C ARG A 270 -7.03 -1.95 2.73
N TYR A 271 -7.59 -1.36 3.79
CA TYR A 271 -8.69 -1.96 4.54
C TYR A 271 -9.92 -2.22 3.67
N SER A 272 -10.36 -1.22 2.89
CA SER A 272 -11.48 -1.30 1.96
C SER A 272 -11.31 -2.47 0.98
N ARG A 273 -10.11 -2.64 0.42
CA ARG A 273 -9.77 -3.78 -0.46
C ARG A 273 -9.81 -5.12 0.28
N LEU A 274 -9.31 -5.20 1.52
CA LEU A 274 -9.39 -6.42 2.35
C LEU A 274 -10.83 -6.81 2.69
N ARG A 275 -11.75 -5.83 2.73
CA ARG A 275 -13.20 -6.06 2.89
C ARG A 275 -13.91 -6.46 1.59
N ASN A 276 -13.17 -6.66 0.50
CA ASN A 276 -13.67 -6.96 -0.83
C ASN A 276 -14.64 -5.88 -1.36
N TRP A 277 -14.47 -4.63 -0.95
CA TRP A 277 -15.20 -3.51 -1.55
C TRP A 277 -14.53 -3.12 -2.86
N ASN A 278 -15.31 -2.61 -3.81
CA ASN A 278 -14.75 -2.08 -5.06
C ASN A 278 -14.09 -0.74 -4.74
N THR A 279 -12.78 -0.74 -4.56
CA THR A 279 -12.04 0.43 -4.13
C THR A 279 -11.28 1.06 -5.29
N LEU A 280 -11.49 2.37 -5.48
CA LEU A 280 -10.66 3.22 -6.34
C LEU A 280 -10.04 4.33 -5.48
N TYR A 281 -8.73 4.33 -5.32
CA TYR A 281 -7.97 5.34 -4.59
C TYR A 281 -7.15 6.21 -5.55
N VAL A 282 -7.54 7.48 -5.71
CA VAL A 282 -6.90 8.44 -6.61
C VAL A 282 -6.33 9.64 -5.85
N CYS A 283 -5.21 10.16 -6.36
CA CYS A 283 -4.61 11.42 -5.93
C CYS A 283 -3.77 11.97 -7.09
N GLY A 284 -3.08 13.08 -6.87
CA GLY A 284 -2.20 13.70 -7.86
C GLY A 284 -1.65 15.01 -7.35
N THR A 285 -0.84 15.68 -8.15
CA THR A 285 -0.28 16.99 -7.80
C THR A 285 -1.18 18.13 -8.25
N ASP A 286 -1.37 19.11 -7.36
CA ASP A 286 -1.94 20.41 -7.70
C ASP A 286 -0.83 21.34 -8.19
N GLU A 287 -0.95 21.77 -9.45
CA GLU A 287 0.15 22.33 -10.21
C GLU A 287 -0.06 23.77 -10.66
N TYR A 288 -1.27 24.31 -10.56
CA TYR A 288 -1.59 25.65 -11.04
C TYR A 288 -1.37 26.74 -9.98
N GLY A 289 -1.46 27.99 -10.41
CA GLY A 289 -1.46 29.15 -9.53
C GLY A 289 -0.12 29.88 -9.38
N THR A 290 -0.19 31.01 -8.67
CA THR A 290 0.90 32.00 -8.62
C THR A 290 2.18 31.47 -7.97
N ALA A 291 2.08 30.54 -7.01
CA ALA A 291 3.27 30.01 -6.35
C ALA A 291 4.10 29.12 -7.29
N THR A 292 3.48 28.45 -8.27
CA THR A 292 4.20 27.75 -9.35
C THR A 292 4.97 28.70 -10.22
N GLU A 293 4.33 29.79 -10.70
CA GLU A 293 5.01 30.79 -11.52
C GLU A 293 6.20 31.41 -10.77
N ASN A 294 6.01 31.76 -9.50
CA ASN A 294 7.09 32.33 -8.67
C ASN A 294 8.24 31.34 -8.49
N LYS A 295 7.95 30.08 -8.16
CA LYS A 295 8.98 29.07 -7.94
C LYS A 295 9.71 28.72 -9.25
N ALA A 296 8.98 28.69 -10.36
CA ALA A 296 9.56 28.52 -11.69
C ALA A 296 10.55 29.66 -12.01
N MET A 297 10.16 30.92 -11.75
CA MET A 297 11.05 32.08 -11.91
C MET A 297 12.28 32.01 -10.99
N GLU A 298 12.12 31.63 -9.73
CA GLU A 298 13.23 31.47 -8.78
C GLU A 298 14.25 30.41 -9.23
N GLU A 299 13.79 29.31 -9.83
CA GLU A 299 14.65 28.22 -10.30
C GLU A 299 15.10 28.38 -11.76
N GLY A 300 14.70 29.46 -12.45
CA GLY A 300 15.03 29.69 -13.86
C GLY A 300 14.38 28.67 -14.80
N LEU A 301 13.22 28.13 -14.44
CA LEU A 301 12.47 27.11 -15.18
C LEU A 301 11.13 27.66 -15.68
N THR A 302 10.51 26.97 -16.63
CA THR A 302 9.09 27.20 -16.96
C THR A 302 8.17 26.54 -15.93
N PRO A 303 6.92 27.01 -15.76
CA PRO A 303 5.93 26.37 -14.88
C PRO A 303 5.72 24.88 -15.16
N GLN A 304 5.69 24.46 -16.43
CA GLN A 304 5.57 23.05 -16.79
C GLN A 304 6.78 22.24 -16.30
N GLN A 305 8.01 22.73 -16.55
CA GLN A 305 9.23 22.02 -16.16
C GLN A 305 9.36 21.86 -14.64
N ILE A 306 8.98 22.88 -13.87
CA ILE A 306 9.01 22.75 -12.40
C ILE A 306 7.96 21.76 -11.90
N CYS A 307 6.76 21.78 -12.48
CA CYS A 307 5.72 20.81 -12.16
C CYS A 307 6.16 19.38 -12.49
N ASP A 308 6.77 19.16 -13.67
CA ASP A 308 7.27 17.84 -14.09
C ASP A 308 8.34 17.32 -13.12
N LYS A 309 9.30 18.17 -12.76
CA LYS A 309 10.36 17.86 -11.79
C LYS A 309 9.78 17.44 -10.45
N TYR A 310 8.87 18.24 -9.90
CA TYR A 310 8.36 18.00 -8.56
C TYR A 310 7.27 16.91 -8.52
N ASN A 311 6.46 16.73 -9.56
CA ASN A 311 5.54 15.60 -9.66
C ASN A 311 6.31 14.27 -9.52
N ALA A 312 7.45 14.13 -10.21
CA ALA A 312 8.32 12.96 -10.07
C ALA A 312 8.86 12.79 -8.64
N ILE A 313 9.24 13.89 -7.96
CA ILE A 313 9.68 13.86 -6.55
C ILE A 313 8.56 13.34 -5.65
N HIS A 314 7.34 13.88 -5.80
CA HIS A 314 6.17 13.43 -5.03
C HIS A 314 5.89 11.94 -5.27
N SER A 315 5.87 11.51 -6.54
CA SER A 315 5.65 10.10 -6.90
C SER A 315 6.68 9.17 -6.25
N HIS A 316 7.98 9.51 -6.31
CA HIS A 316 9.03 8.71 -5.67
C HIS A 316 8.89 8.65 -4.14
N ILE A 317 8.55 9.76 -3.49
CA ILE A 317 8.32 9.79 -2.04
C ILE A 317 7.16 8.87 -1.68
N TYR A 318 6.02 9.00 -2.36
CA TYR A 318 4.83 8.20 -2.06
C TYR A 318 5.02 6.72 -2.39
N GLN A 319 5.78 6.39 -3.44
CA GLN A 319 6.18 5.03 -3.74
C GLN A 319 7.06 4.44 -2.62
N TRP A 320 8.04 5.20 -2.12
CA TRP A 320 8.90 4.76 -1.02
C TRP A 320 8.12 4.55 0.29
N PHE A 321 7.16 5.44 0.59
CA PHE A 321 6.21 5.27 1.70
C PHE A 321 5.16 4.17 1.43
N ASN A 322 5.24 3.47 0.31
CA ASN A 322 4.33 2.39 -0.09
C ASN A 322 2.85 2.83 -0.08
N ILE A 323 2.57 4.00 -0.66
CA ILE A 323 1.21 4.49 -0.87
C ILE A 323 0.62 3.82 -2.11
N SER A 324 -0.47 3.09 -1.92
CA SER A 324 -1.09 2.24 -2.94
C SER A 324 -2.19 2.96 -3.73
N PHE A 325 -1.84 4.05 -4.39
CA PHE A 325 -2.75 4.68 -5.35
C PHE A 325 -3.12 3.69 -6.47
N ASP A 326 -4.39 3.65 -6.85
CA ASP A 326 -4.78 3.00 -8.10
C ASP A 326 -4.38 3.87 -9.30
N TYR A 327 -4.38 5.20 -9.13
CA TYR A 327 -3.82 6.16 -10.09
C TYR A 327 -3.36 7.44 -9.40
N PHE A 328 -2.14 7.88 -9.71
CA PHE A 328 -1.57 9.16 -9.26
C PHE A 328 -1.39 10.10 -10.46
N GLY A 329 -2.27 11.09 -10.59
CA GLY A 329 -2.34 11.97 -11.75
C GLY A 329 -1.83 13.39 -11.49
N ARG A 330 -2.30 14.33 -12.32
CA ARG A 330 -1.85 15.73 -12.37
C ARG A 330 -3.02 16.64 -12.76
N THR A 331 -3.04 17.89 -12.30
CA THR A 331 -4.07 18.86 -12.71
C THR A 331 -3.77 19.54 -14.06
N THR A 332 -2.54 19.48 -14.57
CA THR A 332 -2.12 20.09 -15.84
C THR A 332 -2.43 19.23 -17.07
N THR A 333 -3.69 18.80 -17.22
CA THR A 333 -4.11 17.89 -18.30
C THR A 333 -5.25 18.45 -19.16
N PRO A 334 -5.40 18.00 -20.43
CA PRO A 334 -6.55 18.40 -21.25
C PRO A 334 -7.90 18.08 -20.61
N HIS A 335 -8.01 16.92 -19.94
CA HIS A 335 -9.23 16.55 -19.21
C HIS A 335 -9.57 17.53 -18.09
N GLN A 336 -8.58 18.10 -17.39
CA GLN A 336 -8.83 19.17 -16.42
C GLN A 336 -9.51 20.36 -17.09
N THR A 337 -8.95 20.83 -18.21
CA THR A 337 -9.51 21.98 -18.93
C THR A 337 -10.93 21.69 -19.38
N THR A 338 -11.18 20.54 -20.02
CA THR A 338 -12.52 20.19 -20.51
C THR A 338 -13.55 20.09 -19.38
N ILE A 339 -13.24 19.41 -18.28
CA ILE A 339 -14.20 19.18 -17.18
C ILE A 339 -14.44 20.47 -16.38
N ALA A 340 -13.38 21.24 -16.09
CA ALA A 340 -13.53 22.51 -15.39
C ALA A 340 -14.36 23.53 -16.21
N GLN A 341 -14.14 23.55 -17.53
CA GLN A 341 -14.94 24.38 -18.44
C GLN A 341 -16.39 23.91 -18.55
N ASP A 342 -16.67 22.60 -18.58
CA ASP A 342 -18.04 22.07 -18.56
C ASP A 342 -18.80 22.47 -17.29
N ILE A 343 -18.21 22.27 -16.11
CA ILE A 343 -18.81 22.68 -14.83
C ILE A 343 -19.05 24.19 -14.81
N PHE A 344 -18.07 24.98 -15.29
CA PHE A 344 -18.21 26.43 -15.40
C PHE A 344 -19.38 26.84 -16.32
N GLN A 345 -19.50 26.26 -17.51
CA GLN A 345 -20.58 26.59 -18.44
C GLN A 345 -21.95 26.28 -17.84
N ARG A 346 -22.10 25.13 -17.18
CA ARG A 346 -23.36 24.76 -16.51
C ARG A 346 -23.75 25.75 -15.41
N LEU A 347 -22.78 26.22 -14.62
CA LEU A 347 -22.97 27.25 -13.59
C LEU A 347 -23.34 28.62 -14.21
N LEU A 348 -22.72 28.97 -15.34
CA LEU A 348 -22.98 30.20 -16.09
C LEU A 348 -24.42 30.22 -16.64
N GLU A 349 -24.82 29.16 -17.35
CA GLU A 349 -26.16 28.99 -17.93
C GLU A 349 -27.26 29.08 -16.86
N ARG A 350 -26.97 28.58 -15.66
CA ARG A 350 -27.89 28.58 -14.50
C ARG A 350 -27.80 29.84 -13.63
N LYS A 351 -27.01 30.85 -14.04
CA LYS A 351 -26.90 32.15 -13.37
C LYS A 351 -26.38 32.07 -11.93
N PHE A 352 -25.52 31.09 -11.66
CA PHE A 352 -24.77 30.98 -10.40
C PHE A 352 -23.42 31.71 -10.43
N LEU A 353 -23.12 32.40 -11.52
CA LEU A 353 -21.92 33.23 -11.66
C LEU A 353 -22.28 34.71 -11.73
N LEU A 354 -21.50 35.53 -11.03
CA LEU A 354 -21.57 36.98 -11.08
C LEU A 354 -20.31 37.52 -11.78
N THR A 355 -20.44 38.67 -12.44
CA THR A 355 -19.29 39.41 -12.97
C THR A 355 -19.16 40.71 -12.19
N ASP A 356 -17.96 41.01 -11.70
CA ASP A 356 -17.67 42.26 -11.01
C ASP A 356 -16.26 42.74 -11.39
N THR A 357 -15.99 44.03 -11.23
CA THR A 357 -14.68 44.65 -11.49
C THR A 357 -13.92 44.83 -10.18
N VAL A 358 -12.68 44.38 -10.15
CA VAL A 358 -11.78 44.57 -9.02
C VAL A 358 -10.67 45.52 -9.42
N ASP A 359 -10.49 46.59 -8.65
CA ASP A 359 -9.38 47.52 -8.81
C ASP A 359 -8.10 46.93 -8.22
N GLN A 360 -7.07 46.81 -9.06
CA GLN A 360 -5.79 46.24 -8.68
C GLN A 360 -4.63 47.07 -9.22
N LEU A 361 -3.52 47.06 -8.49
CA LEU A 361 -2.28 47.67 -8.96
C LEU A 361 -1.63 46.79 -10.03
N ARG A 362 -1.39 47.35 -11.21
CA ARG A 362 -0.68 46.71 -12.32
C ARG A 362 0.67 47.37 -12.54
N CYS A 363 1.73 46.57 -12.58
CA CYS A 363 3.03 47.04 -13.03
C CYS A 363 3.09 46.96 -14.55
N GLU A 364 3.27 48.10 -15.23
CA GLU A 364 3.36 48.13 -16.70
C GLU A 364 4.72 47.63 -17.21
N HIS A 365 5.79 47.76 -16.41
CA HIS A 365 7.08 47.18 -16.75
C HIS A 365 7.08 45.65 -16.66
N CYS A 366 6.56 45.08 -15.56
CA CYS A 366 6.44 43.63 -15.38
C CYS A 366 5.22 43.02 -16.09
N GLN A 367 4.39 43.84 -16.74
CA GLN A 367 3.17 43.44 -17.46
C GLN A 367 2.25 42.50 -16.68
N ARG A 368 2.07 42.76 -15.36
CA ARG A 368 1.23 41.92 -14.49
C ARG A 368 0.58 42.71 -13.36
N PHE A 369 -0.52 42.18 -12.84
CA PHE A 369 -1.11 42.65 -11.59
C PHE A 369 -0.24 42.23 -10.40
N LEU A 370 -0.16 43.10 -9.40
CA LEU A 370 0.67 42.92 -8.22
C LEU A 370 -0.20 42.44 -7.06
N ALA A 371 0.15 41.29 -6.49
CA ALA A 371 -0.34 40.90 -5.17
C ALA A 371 0.25 41.83 -4.10
N ASP A 372 -0.46 42.01 -2.98
CA ASP A 372 -0.08 42.92 -1.88
C ASP A 372 1.39 42.78 -1.43
N ARG A 373 1.90 41.55 -1.38
CA ARG A 373 3.30 41.24 -1.01
C ARG A 373 4.36 41.80 -1.98
N PHE A 374 3.97 42.12 -3.21
CA PHE A 374 4.82 42.68 -4.26
C PHE A 374 4.61 44.20 -4.42
N VAL A 375 3.80 44.81 -3.55
CA VAL A 375 3.61 46.24 -3.47
C VAL A 375 4.22 46.75 -2.17
N GLU A 376 5.08 47.74 -2.30
CA GLU A 376 5.60 48.54 -1.19
C GLU A 376 5.24 50.01 -1.42
N GLY A 377 5.17 50.82 -0.38
CA GLY A 377 4.88 52.24 -0.53
C GLY A 377 4.73 52.95 0.80
N THR A 378 4.39 54.23 0.74
CA THR A 378 4.22 55.06 1.93
C THR A 378 2.84 54.83 2.58
N CYS A 379 2.84 54.47 3.86
CA CYS A 379 1.63 54.24 4.66
C CYS A 379 0.74 55.50 4.68
N PRO A 380 -0.55 55.40 4.31
CA PRO A 380 -1.45 56.54 4.30
C PRO A 380 -1.75 57.09 5.71
N PHE A 381 -1.56 56.29 6.76
CA PHE A 381 -1.91 56.62 8.14
C PHE A 381 -0.75 57.19 8.98
N CYS A 382 0.47 56.67 8.84
CA CYS A 382 1.62 57.08 9.66
C CYS A 382 2.84 57.55 8.86
N ASN A 383 2.71 57.65 7.53
CA ASN A 383 3.76 58.06 6.59
C ASN A 383 5.06 57.22 6.67
N TYR A 384 4.98 55.97 7.12
CA TYR A 384 6.09 55.02 7.00
C TYR A 384 6.34 54.70 5.52
N GLU A 385 7.54 54.92 5.01
CA GLU A 385 7.85 54.89 3.56
C GLU A 385 7.86 53.47 2.95
N GLU A 386 8.04 52.43 3.77
CA GLU A 386 8.21 51.04 3.35
C GLU A 386 7.06 50.13 3.80
N ALA A 387 5.83 50.66 3.86
CA ALA A 387 4.66 49.84 4.18
C ALA A 387 4.36 48.83 3.07
N ARG A 388 3.91 47.64 3.46
CA ARG A 388 3.52 46.57 2.53
C ARG A 388 2.07 46.74 2.10
N GLY A 389 1.69 46.14 0.97
CA GLY A 389 0.34 46.26 0.41
C GLY A 389 -0.79 45.73 1.31
N ASP A 390 -0.48 44.87 2.29
CA ASP A 390 -1.44 44.23 3.20
C ASP A 390 -1.42 44.85 4.60
N GLN A 391 -0.25 45.32 5.05
CA GLN A 391 -0.06 45.82 6.41
C GLN A 391 1.13 46.79 6.50
N CYS A 392 0.96 47.84 7.30
CA CYS A 392 2.08 48.69 7.69
C CYS A 392 2.78 48.13 8.93
N ASP A 393 4.06 47.75 8.80
CA ASP A 393 4.82 47.16 9.91
C ASP A 393 5.14 48.18 11.04
N LYS A 394 5.08 49.49 10.77
CA LYS A 394 5.35 50.53 11.78
C LYS A 394 4.15 50.80 12.70
N CYS A 395 2.95 50.92 12.15
CA CYS A 395 1.75 51.22 12.93
C CYS A 395 0.80 50.03 13.11
N GLY A 396 1.12 48.87 12.52
CA GLY A 396 0.36 47.63 12.60
C GLY A 396 -0.95 47.61 11.81
N LYS A 397 -1.33 48.71 11.16
CA LYS A 397 -2.64 48.85 10.50
C LYS A 397 -2.70 48.03 9.21
N LEU A 398 -3.77 47.25 9.07
CA LEU A 398 -4.13 46.56 7.83
C LEU A 398 -4.62 47.59 6.81
N ILE A 399 -4.12 47.49 5.58
CA ILE A 399 -4.38 48.44 4.49
C ILE A 399 -4.60 47.65 3.20
N ASN A 400 -5.28 48.25 2.21
CA ASN A 400 -5.29 47.69 0.87
C ASN A 400 -4.12 48.28 0.07
N ALA A 401 -3.55 47.50 -0.86
CA ALA A 401 -2.40 47.95 -1.64
C ALA A 401 -2.70 49.22 -2.46
N ILE A 402 -3.96 49.39 -2.89
CA ILE A 402 -4.43 50.57 -3.62
C ILE A 402 -4.43 51.86 -2.78
N ASP A 403 -4.45 51.74 -1.44
CA ASP A 403 -4.46 52.87 -0.51
C ASP A 403 -3.04 53.41 -0.22
N LEU A 404 -1.99 52.70 -0.66
CA LEU A 404 -0.61 53.13 -0.46
C LEU A 404 -0.30 54.41 -1.25
N LYS A 405 0.34 55.37 -0.58
CA LYS A 405 0.89 56.56 -1.25
C LYS A 405 2.20 56.17 -1.92
N LYS A 406 2.45 56.65 -3.15
CA LYS A 406 3.66 56.31 -3.93
C LYS A 406 3.91 54.79 -3.96
N PRO A 407 2.95 53.99 -4.45
CA PRO A 407 3.15 52.55 -4.52
C PRO A 407 4.33 52.25 -5.46
N GLN A 408 5.04 51.18 -5.17
CA GLN A 408 6.22 50.73 -5.89
C GLN A 408 6.17 49.21 -6.04
N CYS A 409 6.56 48.73 -7.22
CA CYS A 409 6.67 47.31 -7.48
C CYS A 409 7.97 46.80 -6.85
N LYS A 410 7.87 45.86 -5.91
CA LYS A 410 9.04 45.30 -5.21
C LYS A 410 10.06 44.62 -6.15
N MET A 411 9.62 44.17 -7.32
CA MET A 411 10.48 43.47 -8.28
C MET A 411 11.32 44.39 -9.16
N CYS A 412 10.71 45.40 -9.77
CA CYS A 412 11.37 46.27 -10.75
C CYS A 412 11.53 47.72 -10.26
N LYS A 413 11.02 48.03 -9.07
CA LYS A 413 10.98 49.37 -8.47
C LYS A 413 10.21 50.42 -9.30
N GLY A 414 9.49 50.00 -10.34
CA GLY A 414 8.58 50.85 -11.13
C GLY A 414 7.30 51.19 -10.35
N VAL A 415 6.67 52.31 -10.69
CA VAL A 415 5.40 52.75 -10.11
C VAL A 415 4.25 51.98 -10.77
N PRO A 416 3.47 51.19 -10.02
CA PRO A 416 2.29 50.52 -10.57
C PRO A 416 1.13 51.51 -10.72
N VAL A 417 0.26 51.21 -11.68
CA VAL A 417 -0.94 51.99 -11.98
C VAL A 417 -2.19 51.22 -11.54
N LEU A 418 -3.20 51.94 -11.07
CA LEU A 418 -4.50 51.33 -10.78
C LEU A 418 -5.18 50.95 -12.10
N LYS A 419 -5.56 49.68 -12.25
CA LYS A 419 -6.41 49.22 -13.35
C LYS A 419 -7.55 48.36 -12.81
N SER A 420 -8.75 48.64 -13.28
CA SER A 420 -9.91 47.79 -13.04
C SER A 420 -9.81 46.54 -13.91
N SER A 421 -10.04 45.38 -13.30
CA SER A 421 -9.95 44.07 -13.94
C SER A 421 -11.27 43.33 -13.72
N GLN A 422 -11.89 42.82 -14.79
CA GLN A 422 -13.13 42.04 -14.66
C GLN A 422 -12.83 40.65 -14.09
N HIS A 423 -13.67 40.20 -13.17
CA HIS A 423 -13.59 38.90 -12.52
C HIS A 423 -14.94 38.23 -12.43
N LEU A 424 -14.93 36.90 -12.50
CA LEU A 424 -16.10 36.06 -12.25
C LEU A 424 -16.09 35.56 -10.81
N PHE A 425 -17.28 35.49 -10.22
CA PHE A 425 -17.52 35.06 -8.86
C PHE A 425 -18.57 33.94 -8.85
N LEU A 426 -18.32 32.88 -8.09
CA LEU A 426 -19.32 31.87 -7.77
C LEU A 426 -20.26 32.44 -6.70
N ASP A 427 -21.54 32.53 -7.02
CA ASP A 427 -22.61 33.05 -6.16
C ASP A 427 -23.03 31.99 -5.12
N LEU A 428 -22.14 31.74 -4.16
CA LEU A 428 -22.41 30.82 -3.05
C LEU A 428 -23.71 31.13 -2.28
N PRO A 429 -24.11 32.40 -2.02
CA PRO A 429 -25.38 32.70 -1.37
C PRO A 429 -26.59 32.04 -2.06
N LYS A 430 -26.65 32.04 -3.40
CA LYS A 430 -27.75 31.39 -4.14
C LYS A 430 -27.77 29.87 -4.02
N LEU A 431 -26.64 29.26 -3.67
CA LEU A 431 -26.47 27.81 -3.56
C LEU A 431 -26.58 27.31 -2.12
N GLU A 432 -26.66 28.21 -1.14
CA GLU A 432 -26.61 27.92 0.30
C GLU A 432 -27.73 26.96 0.73
N GLU A 433 -28.98 27.23 0.36
CA GLU A 433 -30.12 26.36 0.73
C GLU A 433 -29.96 24.92 0.20
N ARG A 434 -29.42 24.77 -1.02
CA ARG A 434 -29.17 23.45 -1.62
C ARG A 434 -28.02 22.74 -0.92
N LEU A 435 -26.99 23.48 -0.54
CA LEU A 435 -25.85 22.95 0.21
C LEU A 435 -26.29 22.45 1.58
N GLU A 436 -27.07 23.24 2.32
CA GLU A 436 -27.56 22.88 3.66
C GLU A 436 -28.38 21.58 3.62
N LYS A 437 -29.32 21.46 2.68
CA LYS A 437 -30.12 20.24 2.48
C LYS A 437 -29.24 19.01 2.23
N TRP A 438 -28.20 19.15 1.42
CA TRP A 438 -27.26 18.06 1.18
C TRP A 438 -26.40 17.74 2.42
N LEU A 439 -25.95 18.75 3.16
CA LEU A 439 -25.15 18.56 4.37
C LEU A 439 -25.94 17.83 5.47
N GLU A 440 -27.21 18.15 5.67
CA GLU A 440 -28.08 17.44 6.60
C GLU A 440 -28.14 15.95 6.29
N GLN A 441 -28.32 15.59 5.02
CA GLN A 441 -28.35 14.19 4.56
C GLN A 441 -26.98 13.51 4.69
N SER A 442 -25.90 14.19 4.30
CA SER A 442 -24.54 13.67 4.36
C SER A 442 -24.07 13.47 5.80
N TRP A 443 -24.41 14.37 6.73
CA TRP A 443 -24.05 14.23 8.15
C TRP A 443 -24.86 13.20 8.91
N ALA A 444 -26.12 12.95 8.49
CA ALA A 444 -26.95 11.91 9.07
C ALA A 444 -26.43 10.50 8.74
N THR A 445 -25.83 10.32 7.57
CA THR A 445 -25.42 9.01 7.04
C THR A 445 -23.91 8.78 7.04
N GLY A 446 -23.12 9.86 7.05
CA GLY A 446 -21.67 9.82 6.89
C GLY A 446 -20.86 10.12 8.15
N ASP A 447 -19.80 9.34 8.35
CA ASP A 447 -18.78 9.53 9.40
C ASP A 447 -17.79 10.68 9.11
N TRP A 448 -18.29 11.92 9.03
CA TRP A 448 -17.43 13.10 8.99
C TRP A 448 -16.73 13.33 10.34
N THR A 449 -15.48 13.78 10.30
CA THR A 449 -14.76 14.14 11.52
C THR A 449 -15.38 15.38 12.19
N SER A 450 -15.27 15.47 13.53
CA SER A 450 -15.91 16.53 14.31
C SER A 450 -15.39 17.92 13.94
N ASN A 451 -14.08 18.05 13.71
CA ASN A 451 -13.45 19.29 13.25
C ASN A 451 -13.98 19.74 11.88
N ALA A 452 -14.16 18.80 10.93
CA ALA A 452 -14.74 19.08 9.63
C ALA A 452 -16.15 19.66 9.76
N ARG A 453 -17.03 18.97 10.50
CA ARG A 453 -18.40 19.44 10.75
C ARG A 453 -18.43 20.83 11.38
N PHE A 454 -17.58 21.08 12.38
CA PHE A 454 -17.49 22.37 13.06
C PHE A 454 -17.05 23.50 12.11
N ILE A 455 -16.00 23.27 11.30
CA ILE A 455 -15.50 24.26 10.34
C ILE A 455 -16.58 24.57 9.29
N THR A 456 -17.22 23.55 8.73
CA THR A 456 -18.31 23.72 7.75
C THR A 456 -19.48 24.51 8.35
N HIS A 457 -19.94 24.15 9.55
CA HIS A 457 -21.01 24.86 10.23
C HIS A 457 -20.66 26.33 10.52
N SER A 458 -19.42 26.63 10.90
CA SER A 458 -18.99 28.02 11.10
C SER A 458 -19.10 28.84 9.81
N TRP A 459 -18.72 28.26 8.67
CA TRP A 459 -18.81 28.95 7.37
C TRP A 459 -20.25 29.26 6.97
N ILE A 460 -21.18 28.35 7.25
CA ILE A 460 -22.61 28.54 6.95
C ILE A 460 -23.22 29.57 7.89
N ARG A 461 -22.97 29.44 9.21
CA ARG A 461 -23.45 30.40 10.22
C ARG A 461 -23.03 31.84 9.92
N ASP A 462 -21.82 32.04 9.42
CA ASP A 462 -21.29 33.37 9.11
C ASP A 462 -21.86 33.96 7.80
N GLY A 463 -22.65 33.17 7.06
CA GLY A 463 -23.25 33.50 5.76
C GLY A 463 -22.27 33.33 4.60
N LEU A 464 -22.66 32.56 3.58
CA LEU A 464 -21.79 32.38 2.42
C LEU A 464 -21.71 33.67 1.60
N LYS A 465 -20.52 33.97 1.08
CA LYS A 465 -20.26 35.17 0.26
C LYS A 465 -19.82 34.77 -1.14
N PRO A 466 -20.10 35.57 -2.18
CA PRO A 466 -19.58 35.31 -3.51
C PRO A 466 -18.05 35.17 -3.49
N ARG A 467 -17.52 34.16 -4.16
CA ARG A 467 -16.07 33.88 -4.20
C ARG A 467 -15.53 34.03 -5.61
N CYS A 468 -14.48 34.86 -5.76
CA CYS A 468 -13.84 35.06 -7.04
C CYS A 468 -13.16 33.77 -7.55
N ILE A 469 -13.57 33.30 -8.73
CA ILE A 469 -13.10 32.07 -9.36
C ILE A 469 -12.14 32.31 -10.53
N THR A 470 -11.68 33.56 -10.75
CA THR A 470 -10.76 33.91 -11.84
C THR A 470 -9.53 34.64 -11.33
N ARG A 471 -8.40 34.51 -12.03
CA ARG A 471 -7.15 35.22 -11.73
C ARG A 471 -6.45 35.68 -12.99
N ASP A 472 -5.76 36.80 -12.88
CA ASP A 472 -4.86 37.33 -13.90
C ASP A 472 -3.50 36.63 -13.85
N LEU A 473 -3.48 35.34 -14.22
CA LEU A 473 -2.29 34.52 -14.31
C LEU A 473 -2.21 33.88 -15.70
N LYS A 474 -1.01 33.45 -16.09
CA LYS A 474 -0.82 32.68 -17.33
C LYS A 474 -0.90 31.19 -17.07
N TRP A 475 -0.46 30.75 -15.88
CA TRP A 475 -0.41 29.34 -15.49
C TRP A 475 -1.66 28.90 -14.73
N GLY A 476 -2.66 28.42 -15.48
CA GLY A 476 -3.94 27.93 -14.96
C GLY A 476 -4.87 27.44 -16.07
N THR A 477 -6.00 26.87 -15.70
CA THR A 477 -7.03 26.47 -16.66
C THR A 477 -7.67 27.71 -17.32
N PRO A 478 -7.69 27.85 -18.65
CA PRO A 478 -8.22 29.04 -19.30
C PRO A 478 -9.74 29.18 -19.16
N VAL A 479 -10.22 30.41 -19.03
CA VAL A 479 -11.65 30.72 -18.91
C VAL A 479 -12.29 30.82 -20.32
N PRO A 480 -13.33 30.03 -20.64
CA PRO A 480 -13.93 29.99 -21.97
C PRO A 480 -15.01 31.08 -22.14
N LEU A 481 -14.62 32.34 -21.92
CA LEU A 481 -15.51 33.51 -22.03
C LEU A 481 -14.80 34.67 -22.74
N ASP A 482 -15.51 35.35 -23.65
CA ASP A 482 -14.96 36.53 -24.31
C ASP A 482 -14.66 37.63 -23.29
N GLY A 483 -13.50 38.29 -23.44
CA GLY A 483 -12.96 39.23 -22.45
C GLY A 483 -12.10 38.59 -21.36
N PHE A 484 -12.02 37.26 -21.27
CA PHE A 484 -11.24 36.52 -20.27
C PHE A 484 -10.05 35.73 -20.84
N ARG A 485 -9.62 36.02 -22.09
CA ARG A 485 -8.55 35.27 -22.79
C ARG A 485 -7.21 35.25 -22.05
N ASP A 486 -6.89 36.33 -21.33
CA ASP A 486 -5.66 36.45 -20.52
C ASP A 486 -5.86 36.10 -19.04
N LYS A 487 -6.96 35.38 -18.72
CA LYS A 487 -7.32 34.98 -17.36
C LYS A 487 -7.49 33.47 -17.27
N VAL A 488 -7.23 32.96 -16.08
CA VAL A 488 -7.38 31.54 -15.75
C VAL A 488 -8.33 31.38 -14.57
N PHE A 489 -8.87 30.18 -14.41
CA PHE A 489 -9.59 29.82 -13.20
C PHE A 489 -8.67 29.90 -11.99
N TYR A 490 -9.23 30.35 -10.87
CA TYR A 490 -8.53 30.35 -9.61
C TYR A 490 -8.42 28.92 -9.09
N VAL A 491 -7.22 28.53 -8.65
CA VAL A 491 -6.92 27.16 -8.18
C VAL A 491 -7.89 26.63 -7.13
N TRP A 492 -8.46 27.49 -6.28
CA TRP A 492 -9.43 27.05 -5.27
C TRP A 492 -10.81 26.68 -5.84
N PHE A 493 -11.10 27.04 -7.09
CA PHE A 493 -12.26 26.57 -7.83
C PHE A 493 -11.98 25.24 -8.54
N ASP A 494 -10.87 25.14 -9.28
CA ASP A 494 -10.64 23.99 -10.17
C ASP A 494 -9.72 22.90 -9.61
N ALA A 495 -8.97 23.12 -8.53
CA ALA A 495 -8.16 22.06 -7.91
C ALA A 495 -8.99 20.86 -7.42
N PRO A 496 -10.16 21.03 -6.78
CA PRO A 496 -11.04 19.89 -6.47
C PRO A 496 -11.60 19.19 -7.72
N ILE A 497 -11.77 19.91 -8.83
CA ILE A 497 -12.13 19.30 -10.14
C ILE A 497 -10.99 18.38 -10.63
N GLY A 498 -9.77 18.60 -10.15
CA GLY A 498 -8.64 17.71 -10.31
C GLY A 498 -8.94 16.25 -9.99
N TYR A 499 -9.78 15.94 -8.98
CA TYR A 499 -10.12 14.55 -8.69
C TYR A 499 -10.88 13.87 -9.84
N LEU A 500 -11.78 14.61 -10.50
CA LEU A 500 -12.56 14.13 -11.63
C LEU A 500 -11.64 13.94 -12.83
N SER A 501 -10.81 14.94 -13.14
CA SER A 501 -9.92 14.90 -14.30
C SER A 501 -8.83 13.85 -14.17
N ILE A 502 -8.28 13.64 -12.96
CA ILE A 502 -7.37 12.53 -12.66
C ILE A 502 -8.05 11.19 -12.91
N THR A 503 -9.31 11.03 -12.51
CA THR A 503 -10.07 9.81 -12.77
C THR A 503 -10.41 9.64 -14.25
N ALA A 504 -10.66 10.74 -14.98
CA ALA A 504 -10.86 10.73 -16.43
C ALA A 504 -9.60 10.32 -17.21
N ASN A 505 -8.42 10.74 -16.75
CA ASN A 505 -7.14 10.27 -17.29
C ASN A 505 -6.88 8.79 -16.97
N TYR A 506 -7.46 8.26 -15.89
CA TYR A 506 -7.39 6.83 -15.54
C TYR A 506 -8.35 5.97 -16.38
N THR A 507 -9.57 6.46 -16.64
CA THR A 507 -10.60 5.71 -17.37
C THR A 507 -11.58 6.64 -18.08
N ASN A 508 -11.98 6.26 -19.30
CA ASN A 508 -13.01 6.96 -20.05
C ASN A 508 -14.41 6.87 -19.40
N GLN A 509 -14.64 5.88 -18.53
CA GLN A 509 -15.89 5.69 -17.80
C GLN A 509 -15.87 6.35 -16.40
N TRP A 510 -15.11 7.44 -16.23
CA TRP A 510 -14.94 8.13 -14.94
C TRP A 510 -16.26 8.64 -14.34
N GLU A 511 -17.23 8.97 -15.20
CA GLU A 511 -18.57 9.41 -14.78
C GLU A 511 -19.31 8.32 -13.99
N ARG A 512 -19.00 7.03 -14.19
CA ARG A 512 -19.59 5.96 -13.36
C ARG A 512 -19.18 6.06 -11.89
N TRP A 513 -18.04 6.69 -11.60
CA TRP A 513 -17.57 6.99 -10.24
C TRP A 513 -18.08 8.35 -9.75
N TRP A 514 -18.00 9.37 -10.59
CA TRP A 514 -18.22 10.76 -10.19
C TRP A 514 -19.61 11.33 -10.50
N LYS A 515 -20.46 10.61 -11.23
CA LYS A 515 -21.86 11.00 -11.54
C LYS A 515 -22.85 9.86 -11.23
N ASN A 516 -22.64 9.19 -10.08
CA ASN A 516 -23.37 8.00 -9.66
C ASN A 516 -23.49 7.94 -8.12
N PRO A 517 -24.10 8.95 -7.50
CA PRO A 517 -24.18 9.08 -6.05
C PRO A 517 -24.92 7.91 -5.36
N GLU A 518 -25.79 7.20 -6.08
CA GLU A 518 -26.57 6.08 -5.55
C GLU A 518 -25.71 4.82 -5.31
N GLN A 519 -24.67 4.60 -6.11
CA GLN A 519 -23.83 3.41 -6.02
C GLN A 519 -22.46 3.65 -5.40
N VAL A 520 -22.02 4.91 -5.30
CA VAL A 520 -20.65 5.27 -4.90
C VAL A 520 -20.63 6.02 -3.58
N GLN A 521 -19.83 5.53 -2.63
CA GLN A 521 -19.50 6.28 -1.42
C GLN A 521 -18.14 6.95 -1.57
N LEU A 522 -18.13 8.29 -1.48
CA LEU A 522 -16.93 9.10 -1.60
C LEU A 522 -16.33 9.43 -0.23
N TYR A 523 -15.06 9.09 -0.04
CA TYR A 523 -14.25 9.43 1.12
C TYR A 523 -13.15 10.42 0.68
N ASN A 524 -13.08 11.59 1.31
CA ASN A 524 -11.98 12.53 1.08
C ASN A 524 -11.13 12.68 2.34
N PHE A 525 -9.82 12.47 2.20
CA PHE A 525 -8.84 12.61 3.28
C PHE A 525 -8.03 13.88 3.10
N MET A 526 -7.99 14.73 4.14
CA MET A 526 -7.31 16.01 4.09
C MET A 526 -6.88 16.53 5.46
N ALA A 527 -6.07 17.59 5.46
CA ALA A 527 -5.88 18.44 6.65
C ALA A 527 -7.03 19.44 6.79
N LYS A 528 -7.27 19.94 8.00
CA LYS A 528 -8.39 20.85 8.34
C LYS A 528 -8.52 22.11 7.45
N ASP A 529 -7.42 22.62 6.90
CA ASP A 529 -7.44 23.83 6.06
C ASP A 529 -8.20 23.64 4.75
N ASN A 530 -8.26 22.40 4.25
CA ASN A 530 -8.93 22.09 3.00
C ASN A 530 -10.43 21.85 3.15
N VAL A 531 -10.94 21.81 4.39
CA VAL A 531 -12.36 21.50 4.68
C VAL A 531 -13.32 22.44 3.95
N PRO A 532 -13.19 23.78 3.99
CA PRO A 532 -14.16 24.67 3.35
C PRO A 532 -14.30 24.43 1.83
N PHE A 533 -13.23 24.01 1.18
CA PHE A 533 -13.23 23.77 -0.26
C PHE A 533 -13.97 22.49 -0.63
N HIS A 534 -13.92 21.48 0.24
CA HIS A 534 -14.54 20.18 0.00
C HIS A 534 -15.92 20.04 0.65
N SER A 535 -16.26 20.90 1.62
CA SER A 535 -17.57 20.93 2.26
C SER A 535 -18.50 22.04 1.77
N VAL A 536 -17.96 23.10 1.14
CA VAL A 536 -18.74 24.25 0.65
C VAL A 536 -18.48 24.50 -0.83
N VAL A 537 -17.27 24.95 -1.20
CA VAL A 537 -17.02 25.48 -2.56
C VAL A 537 -17.26 24.44 -3.65
N PHE A 538 -16.66 23.26 -3.51
CA PHE A 538 -16.78 22.20 -4.50
C PHE A 538 -18.18 21.58 -4.53
N PRO A 539 -18.81 21.21 -3.39
CA PRO A 539 -20.22 20.79 -3.38
C PRO A 539 -21.16 21.83 -4.00
N CYS A 540 -21.03 23.13 -3.69
CA CYS A 540 -21.83 24.18 -4.34
C CYS A 540 -21.63 24.19 -5.86
N SER A 541 -20.38 24.05 -6.33
CA SER A 541 -20.07 24.02 -7.77
C SER A 541 -20.74 22.81 -8.46
N LEU A 542 -20.70 21.63 -7.83
CA LEU A 542 -21.29 20.41 -8.37
C LEU A 542 -22.82 20.41 -8.29
N LEU A 543 -23.40 20.88 -7.17
CA LEU A 543 -24.85 21.04 -6.99
C LEU A 543 -25.43 22.08 -7.94
N GLY A 544 -24.71 23.18 -8.17
CA GLY A 544 -25.10 24.22 -9.11
C GLY A 544 -24.97 23.78 -10.57
N ALA A 545 -24.09 22.83 -10.88
CA ALA A 545 -23.97 22.26 -12.23
C ALA A 545 -25.11 21.29 -12.59
N GLU A 546 -25.82 20.74 -11.58
CA GLU A 546 -26.99 19.85 -11.73
C GLU A 546 -26.76 18.67 -12.69
N ASP A 547 -25.63 17.98 -12.54
CA ASP A 547 -25.21 16.90 -13.45
C ASP A 547 -25.04 15.55 -12.74
N ASN A 548 -25.88 15.31 -11.74
CA ASN A 548 -25.92 14.09 -10.92
C ASN A 548 -24.56 13.69 -10.30
N TYR A 549 -23.77 14.66 -9.85
CA TYR A 549 -22.43 14.41 -9.31
C TYR A 549 -22.47 13.63 -7.98
N THR A 550 -21.51 12.71 -7.83
CA THR A 550 -21.18 12.05 -6.57
C THR A 550 -20.53 13.06 -5.63
N LEU A 551 -21.23 13.40 -4.54
CA LEU A 551 -20.73 14.28 -3.49
C LEU A 551 -20.10 13.49 -2.35
N VAL A 552 -19.29 14.17 -1.52
CA VAL A 552 -18.56 13.52 -0.43
C VAL A 552 -19.52 12.95 0.62
N SER A 553 -19.39 11.64 0.87
CA SER A 553 -20.14 10.94 1.91
C SER A 553 -19.43 11.03 3.26
N HIS A 554 -18.09 10.96 3.26
CA HIS A 554 -17.26 10.99 4.47
C HIS A 554 -16.08 11.96 4.30
N LEU A 555 -16.13 13.11 4.96
CA LEU A 555 -15.01 14.06 5.00
C LEU A 555 -14.11 13.75 6.20
N ILE A 556 -12.91 13.23 5.95
CA ILE A 556 -11.95 12.84 6.97
C ILE A 556 -10.86 13.89 7.07
N ALA A 557 -11.05 14.84 8.00
CA ALA A 557 -10.10 15.92 8.25
C ALA A 557 -9.24 15.64 9.49
N THR A 558 -7.93 15.78 9.36
CA THR A 558 -6.98 15.67 10.46
C THR A 558 -6.55 17.04 11.00
N GLU A 559 -6.18 17.05 12.28
CA GLU A 559 -5.44 18.15 12.90
C GLU A 559 -3.96 18.14 12.45
N TYR A 560 -3.15 19.08 12.90
CA TYR A 560 -1.76 19.14 12.44
C TYR A 560 -0.84 18.15 13.17
N LEU A 561 0.15 17.65 12.43
CA LEU A 561 1.35 17.08 13.02
C LEU A 561 2.41 18.19 13.13
N ASN A 562 2.81 18.48 14.35
CA ASN A 562 3.94 19.33 14.72
C ASN A 562 5.24 18.50 14.72
N TYR A 563 6.38 19.17 14.74
CA TYR A 563 7.70 18.55 14.79
C TYR A 563 8.44 19.01 16.05
N GLU A 564 8.69 18.07 16.95
CA GLU A 564 9.20 18.34 18.31
C GLU A 564 8.33 19.41 19.01
N ASP A 565 8.93 20.52 19.42
CA ASP A 565 8.29 21.65 20.09
C ASP A 565 7.75 22.72 19.12
N GLY A 566 7.86 22.51 17.80
CA GLY A 566 7.56 23.50 16.79
C GLY A 566 6.86 22.98 15.54
N LYS A 567 6.92 23.78 14.46
CA LYS A 567 6.36 23.44 13.15
C LYS A 567 7.45 23.07 12.16
N PHE A 568 7.11 22.21 11.20
CA PHE A 568 7.93 21.96 10.02
C PHE A 568 8.27 23.29 9.31
N SER A 569 9.52 23.47 8.92
CA SER A 569 9.99 24.69 8.25
C SER A 569 11.11 24.39 7.28
N LYS A 570 10.80 24.44 5.98
CA LYS A 570 11.80 24.25 4.92
C LYS A 570 12.87 25.35 4.92
N SER A 571 12.48 26.60 5.14
CA SER A 571 13.41 27.73 5.15
C SER A 571 14.40 27.70 6.31
N ARG A 572 14.02 27.13 7.46
CA ARG A 572 14.90 26.94 8.61
C ARG A 572 15.55 25.56 8.68
N GLY A 573 15.25 24.66 7.72
CA GLY A 573 15.74 23.28 7.75
C GLY A 573 15.23 22.46 8.94
N VAL A 574 14.04 22.78 9.47
CA VAL A 574 13.46 22.11 10.65
C VAL A 574 12.40 21.10 10.22
N GLY A 575 12.57 19.85 10.63
CA GLY A 575 11.64 18.76 10.35
C GLY A 575 12.15 17.75 9.33
N VAL A 576 11.53 16.57 9.33
CA VAL A 576 11.82 15.51 8.35
C VAL A 576 10.90 15.69 7.13
N PHE A 577 11.51 15.76 5.96
CA PHE A 577 10.82 15.81 4.67
C PHE A 577 10.80 14.42 4.02
N GLY A 578 9.83 14.18 3.13
CA GLY A 578 9.58 12.85 2.59
C GLY A 578 10.74 12.30 1.75
N ASP A 579 11.51 13.17 1.11
CA ASP A 579 12.73 12.83 0.38
C ASP A 579 13.90 12.47 1.30
N MET A 580 13.96 13.06 2.50
CA MET A 580 14.99 12.80 3.51
C MET A 580 14.73 11.53 4.33
N ALA A 581 13.47 11.12 4.46
CA ALA A 581 13.09 9.98 5.31
C ALA A 581 13.82 8.68 4.93
N LYS A 582 14.02 8.45 3.62
CA LYS A 582 14.72 7.27 3.09
C LYS A 582 16.20 7.21 3.47
N ASP A 583 16.84 8.37 3.63
CA ASP A 583 18.28 8.48 3.86
C ASP A 583 18.65 8.29 5.35
N THR A 584 17.64 8.19 6.22
CA THR A 584 17.83 7.95 7.67
C THR A 584 18.23 6.52 8.01
N GLY A 585 18.12 5.58 7.07
CA GLY A 585 18.27 4.14 7.33
C GLY A 585 17.09 3.49 8.05
N ILE A 586 16.08 4.25 8.44
CA ILE A 586 14.84 3.74 9.06
C ILE A 586 13.87 3.30 7.94
N PRO A 587 13.43 2.01 7.93
CA PRO A 587 12.51 1.52 6.90
C PRO A 587 11.17 2.26 6.89
N ALA A 588 10.55 2.36 5.72
CA ALA A 588 9.26 3.06 5.52
C ALA A 588 8.17 2.60 6.50
N ASP A 589 8.08 1.30 6.80
CA ASP A 589 7.05 0.76 7.70
C ASP A 589 7.20 1.24 9.15
N ILE A 590 8.40 1.55 9.61
CA ILE A 590 8.63 2.14 10.94
C ILE A 590 8.08 3.56 10.98
N TRP A 591 8.31 4.35 9.92
CA TRP A 591 7.70 5.67 9.76
C TRP A 591 6.18 5.59 9.73
N ARG A 592 5.63 4.66 8.91
CA ARG A 592 4.18 4.45 8.80
C ARG A 592 3.58 4.09 10.16
N PHE A 593 4.16 3.13 10.87
CA PHE A 593 3.71 2.72 12.20
C PHE A 593 3.63 3.92 13.15
N TYR A 594 4.73 4.65 13.30
CA TYR A 594 4.81 5.71 14.30
C TYR A 594 3.89 6.89 13.97
N LEU A 595 3.84 7.30 12.70
CA LEU A 595 2.94 8.37 12.26
C LEU A 595 1.47 8.00 12.44
N LEU A 596 1.10 6.74 12.19
CA LEU A 596 -0.26 6.25 12.41
C LEU A 596 -0.59 6.10 13.90
N PHE A 597 0.39 5.71 14.71
CA PHE A 597 0.26 5.63 16.17
C PHE A 597 -0.02 7.01 16.79
N LEU A 598 0.56 8.07 16.20
CA LEU A 598 0.37 9.47 16.59
C LEU A 598 -0.54 10.25 15.63
N ARG A 599 -1.41 9.58 14.88
CA ARG A 599 -2.26 10.25 13.90
C ARG A 599 -3.09 11.36 14.59
N PRO A 600 -3.03 12.62 14.12
CA PRO A 600 -3.69 13.76 14.75
C PRO A 600 -5.20 13.78 14.41
N GLU A 601 -5.98 12.98 15.13
CA GLU A 601 -7.43 12.84 14.87
C GLU A 601 -8.27 13.89 15.60
N GLY A 602 -8.15 13.98 16.93
CA GLY A 602 -8.96 14.90 17.76
C GLY A 602 -8.26 16.19 18.18
N GLN A 603 -6.93 16.21 18.10
CA GLN A 603 -6.08 17.33 18.47
C GLN A 603 -4.75 17.23 17.72
N ASP A 604 -4.01 18.33 17.67
CA ASP A 604 -2.65 18.34 17.16
C ASP A 604 -1.79 17.29 17.89
N SER A 605 -0.87 16.68 17.16
CA SER A 605 0.13 15.74 17.69
C SER A 605 1.53 16.22 17.33
N ALA A 606 2.56 15.74 18.02
CA ALA A 606 3.94 16.12 17.76
C ALA A 606 4.79 14.89 17.45
N PHE A 607 5.56 14.95 16.37
CA PHE A 607 6.60 13.96 16.10
C PHE A 607 7.77 14.17 17.05
N CYS A 608 8.24 13.13 17.73
CA CYS A 608 9.41 13.18 18.60
C CYS A 608 10.35 11.99 18.36
N TRP A 609 11.64 12.24 18.17
CA TRP A 609 12.62 11.17 17.94
C TRP A 609 12.75 10.19 19.11
N ASN A 610 12.74 10.72 20.35
CA ASN A 610 12.83 9.89 21.54
C ASN A 610 11.61 8.98 21.68
N ASP A 611 10.40 9.50 21.39
CA ASP A 611 9.19 8.70 21.45
C ASP A 611 9.08 7.70 20.28
N LEU A 612 9.59 8.04 19.09
CA LEU A 612 9.75 7.07 17.99
C LEU A 612 10.61 5.88 18.42
N MET A 613 11.79 6.13 18.99
CA MET A 613 12.67 5.07 19.50
C MET A 613 11.97 4.23 20.57
N LEU A 614 11.32 4.88 21.54
CA LEU A 614 10.62 4.20 22.62
C LEU A 614 9.48 3.31 22.09
N LYS A 615 8.62 3.82 21.21
CA LYS A 615 7.48 3.05 20.65
C LYS A 615 7.94 1.95 19.70
N ASN A 616 8.99 2.17 18.93
CA ASN A 616 9.62 1.10 18.17
C ASN A 616 10.08 -0.05 19.09
N ASN A 617 10.81 0.28 20.14
CA ASN A 617 11.38 -0.75 21.03
C ASN A 617 10.30 -1.43 21.89
N SER A 618 9.32 -0.68 22.39
CA SER A 618 8.28 -1.23 23.27
C SER A 618 7.18 -1.96 22.51
N GLU A 619 6.61 -1.36 21.46
CA GLU A 619 5.44 -1.90 20.76
C GLU A 619 5.81 -2.79 19.57
N LEU A 620 6.84 -2.42 18.79
CA LEU A 620 7.25 -3.25 17.66
C LEU A 620 8.18 -4.37 18.13
N LEU A 621 9.30 -4.08 18.78
CA LEU A 621 10.28 -5.11 19.15
C LEU A 621 9.78 -6.00 20.29
N ASN A 622 9.44 -5.41 21.44
CA ASN A 622 9.13 -6.17 22.66
C ASN A 622 7.69 -6.72 22.73
N ASN A 623 6.79 -6.24 21.87
CA ASN A 623 5.41 -6.73 21.81
C ASN A 623 5.15 -7.49 20.49
N LEU A 624 4.90 -6.79 19.39
CA LEU A 624 4.48 -7.41 18.11
C LEU A 624 5.51 -8.40 17.57
N GLY A 625 6.75 -7.94 17.39
CA GLY A 625 7.88 -8.72 16.91
C GLY A 625 8.19 -9.88 17.85
N ASN A 626 8.20 -9.66 19.18
CA ASN A 626 8.42 -10.73 20.16
C ASN A 626 7.37 -11.84 20.05
N PHE A 627 6.08 -11.50 19.93
CA PHE A 627 5.02 -12.50 19.78
C PHE A 627 5.19 -13.32 18.50
N VAL A 628 5.32 -12.64 17.35
CA VAL A 628 5.44 -13.28 16.03
C VAL A 628 6.70 -14.13 15.95
N ASN A 629 7.85 -13.60 16.41
CA ASN A 629 9.12 -14.32 16.39
C ASN A 629 9.09 -15.55 17.28
N ARG A 630 8.54 -15.48 18.50
CA ARG A 630 8.43 -16.64 19.39
C ARG A 630 7.50 -17.70 18.82
N ALA A 631 6.35 -17.31 18.28
CA ALA A 631 5.42 -18.24 17.66
C ALA A 631 6.08 -19.00 16.50
N GLY A 632 6.71 -18.28 15.55
CA GLY A 632 7.42 -18.89 14.42
C GLY A 632 8.61 -19.74 14.86
N MET A 633 9.43 -19.25 15.81
CA MET A 633 10.56 -19.97 16.37
C MET A 633 10.12 -21.30 17.00
N PHE A 634 9.05 -21.32 17.79
CA PHE A 634 8.60 -22.56 18.45
C PHE A 634 8.14 -23.61 17.44
N VAL A 635 7.40 -23.21 16.41
CA VAL A 635 6.96 -24.13 15.34
C VAL A 635 8.18 -24.68 14.59
N SER A 636 9.10 -23.81 14.16
CA SER A 636 10.31 -24.21 13.44
C SER A 636 11.19 -25.14 14.29
N LYS A 637 11.51 -24.72 15.52
CA LYS A 637 12.46 -25.39 16.40
C LYS A 637 11.96 -26.70 16.98
N PHE A 638 10.69 -26.79 17.37
CA PHE A 638 10.16 -27.95 18.09
C PHE A 638 9.34 -28.89 17.22
N PHE A 639 8.83 -28.41 16.08
CA PHE A 639 7.93 -29.18 15.22
C PHE A 639 8.40 -29.22 13.75
N GLY A 640 9.67 -28.88 13.48
CA GLY A 640 10.26 -28.96 12.15
C GLY A 640 9.54 -28.10 11.11
N GLY A 641 9.01 -26.95 11.53
CA GLY A 641 8.26 -26.03 10.68
C GLY A 641 6.83 -26.47 10.35
N ARG A 642 6.34 -27.56 10.95
CA ARG A 642 4.96 -28.05 10.75
C ARG A 642 4.09 -27.62 11.92
N VAL A 643 2.91 -27.08 11.61
CA VAL A 643 1.92 -26.71 12.64
C VAL A 643 1.47 -27.99 13.36
N PRO A 644 1.60 -28.08 14.70
CA PRO A 644 1.18 -29.27 15.46
C PRO A 644 -0.36 -29.38 15.49
N THR A 645 -0.86 -30.59 15.75
CA THR A 645 -2.28 -30.80 16.02
C THR A 645 -2.71 -30.00 17.25
N MET A 646 -3.83 -29.28 17.16
CA MET A 646 -4.34 -28.43 18.23
C MET A 646 -5.56 -29.09 18.89
N GLU A 647 -5.41 -29.48 20.16
CA GLU A 647 -6.52 -29.85 21.02
C GLU A 647 -6.82 -28.68 21.95
N LEU A 648 -7.96 -28.03 21.75
CA LEU A 648 -8.28 -26.76 22.41
C LEU A 648 -8.82 -27.00 23.82
N SER A 649 -8.07 -26.50 24.82
CA SER A 649 -8.56 -26.39 26.20
C SER A 649 -9.57 -25.23 26.35
N PRO A 650 -10.31 -25.17 27.47
CA PRO A 650 -11.19 -24.04 27.75
C PRO A 650 -10.48 -22.67 27.84
N ASP A 651 -9.20 -22.64 28.22
CA ASP A 651 -8.39 -21.41 28.21
C ASP A 651 -8.06 -20.97 26.77
N ASP A 652 -7.77 -21.93 25.89
CA ASP A 652 -7.49 -21.65 24.47
C ASP A 652 -8.73 -21.12 23.74
N GLN A 653 -9.90 -21.70 24.04
CA GLN A 653 -11.18 -21.22 23.52
C GLN A 653 -11.48 -19.79 23.99
N ARG A 654 -11.18 -19.47 25.25
CA ARG A 654 -11.30 -18.09 25.78
C ARG A 654 -10.38 -17.13 25.05
N LEU A 655 -9.11 -17.48 24.84
CA LEU A 655 -8.18 -16.65 24.07
C LEU A 655 -8.69 -16.41 22.65
N LEU A 656 -9.13 -17.45 21.95
CA LEU A 656 -9.65 -17.34 20.59
C LEU A 656 -10.89 -16.43 20.52
N ALA A 657 -11.79 -16.53 21.51
CA ALA A 657 -12.94 -15.64 21.62
C ALA A 657 -12.51 -14.18 21.85
N HIS A 658 -11.54 -13.93 22.73
CA HIS A 658 -11.00 -12.59 22.97
C HIS A 658 -10.34 -11.98 21.73
N ILE A 659 -9.51 -12.76 21.00
CA ILE A 659 -8.91 -12.31 19.75
C ILE A 659 -9.99 -11.98 18.70
N THR A 660 -11.04 -12.79 18.63
CA THR A 660 -12.17 -12.55 17.72
C THR A 660 -12.92 -11.26 18.07
N LEU A 661 -13.09 -10.95 19.36
CA LEU A 661 -13.70 -9.69 19.81
C LEU A 661 -12.85 -8.47 19.46
N GLU A 662 -11.54 -8.52 19.71
CA GLU A 662 -10.60 -7.47 19.31
C GLU A 662 -10.58 -7.26 17.79
N LEU A 663 -10.63 -8.33 17.01
CA LEU A 663 -10.75 -8.24 15.55
C LEU A 663 -12.07 -7.61 15.10
N ARG A 664 -13.18 -7.91 15.78
CA ARG A 664 -14.47 -7.24 15.52
C ARG A 664 -14.38 -5.75 15.84
N GLN A 665 -13.75 -5.39 16.95
CA GLN A 665 -13.53 -3.99 17.33
C GLN A 665 -12.64 -3.26 16.32
N TYR A 666 -11.56 -3.88 15.86
CA TYR A 666 -10.71 -3.37 14.79
C TYR A 666 -11.53 -3.02 13.53
N ASN A 667 -12.40 -3.93 13.10
CA ASN A 667 -13.26 -3.70 11.94
C ASN A 667 -14.26 -2.56 12.16
N GLN A 668 -14.89 -2.49 13.34
CA GLN A 668 -15.81 -1.40 13.70
C GLN A 668 -15.12 -0.03 13.70
N LEU A 669 -13.88 0.03 14.17
CA LEU A 669 -13.08 1.25 14.20
C LEU A 669 -12.68 1.69 12.78
N LEU A 670 -12.16 0.79 11.95
CA LEU A 670 -11.76 1.14 10.58
C LEU A 670 -12.93 1.41 9.64
N GLU A 671 -14.09 0.80 9.85
CA GLU A 671 -15.32 1.17 9.13
C GLU A 671 -15.67 2.66 9.33
N LYS A 672 -15.36 3.20 10.50
CA LYS A 672 -15.54 4.63 10.85
C LYS A 672 -14.24 5.45 10.77
N VAL A 673 -13.23 4.92 10.09
CA VAL A 673 -11.93 5.59 9.86
C VAL A 673 -11.21 6.03 11.16
N ARG A 674 -11.41 5.29 12.27
CA ARG A 674 -10.69 5.45 13.54
C ARG A 674 -9.34 4.72 13.50
N ILE A 675 -8.46 5.21 12.63
CA ILE A 675 -7.20 4.55 12.28
C ILE A 675 -6.27 4.39 13.49
N ARG A 676 -6.15 5.43 14.32
CA ARG A 676 -5.26 5.40 15.49
C ARG A 676 -5.64 4.31 16.48
N ASP A 677 -6.93 4.18 16.78
CA ASP A 677 -7.43 3.21 17.76
C ASP A 677 -7.46 1.78 17.17
N ALA A 678 -7.73 1.64 15.87
CA ALA A 678 -7.63 0.34 15.20
C ALA A 678 -6.21 -0.23 15.27
N LEU A 679 -5.16 0.60 15.12
CA LEU A 679 -3.78 0.14 15.29
C LEU A 679 -3.52 -0.39 16.71
N ARG A 680 -4.16 0.19 17.73
CA ARG A 680 -4.02 -0.27 19.12
C ARG A 680 -4.66 -1.64 19.36
N CYS A 681 -5.76 -1.97 18.67
CA CYS A 681 -6.33 -3.32 18.69
C CYS A 681 -5.32 -4.38 18.20
N ILE A 682 -4.56 -4.09 17.14
CA ILE A 682 -3.52 -5.00 16.64
C ILE A 682 -2.46 -5.24 17.74
N LEU A 683 -2.00 -4.17 18.38
CA LEU A 683 -1.01 -4.26 19.47
C LEU A 683 -1.59 -4.99 20.71
N SER A 684 -2.89 -4.85 20.97
CA SER A 684 -3.62 -5.57 22.04
C SER A 684 -3.64 -7.08 21.79
N ILE A 685 -3.96 -7.52 20.57
CA ILE A 685 -3.94 -8.93 20.18
C ILE A 685 -2.55 -9.53 20.39
N SER A 686 -1.49 -8.84 19.98
CA SER A 686 -0.12 -9.29 20.23
C SER A 686 0.19 -9.39 21.73
N ARG A 687 -0.29 -8.44 22.54
CA ARG A 687 -0.08 -8.46 24.00
C ARG A 687 -0.76 -9.68 24.64
N HIS A 688 -1.98 -9.99 24.23
CA HIS A 688 -2.67 -11.22 24.64
C HIS A 688 -1.91 -12.48 24.22
N GLY A 689 -1.38 -12.50 22.99
CA GLY A 689 -0.54 -13.60 22.50
C GLY A 689 0.74 -13.79 23.32
N ASN A 690 1.45 -12.71 23.63
CA ASN A 690 2.63 -12.72 24.50
C ASN A 690 2.31 -13.25 25.90
N GLN A 691 1.23 -12.76 26.52
CA GLN A 691 0.79 -13.23 27.84
C GLN A 691 0.44 -14.72 27.82
N TYR A 692 -0.28 -15.18 26.80
CA TYR A 692 -0.64 -16.58 26.64
C TYR A 692 0.59 -17.49 26.50
N ILE A 693 1.55 -17.11 25.66
CA ILE A 693 2.82 -17.83 25.54
C ILE A 693 3.56 -17.84 26.86
N GLN A 694 3.58 -16.72 27.59
CA GLN A 694 4.34 -16.59 28.82
C GLN A 694 3.78 -17.45 29.95
N VAL A 695 2.46 -17.52 30.10
CA VAL A 695 1.79 -18.34 31.14
C VAL A 695 1.92 -19.83 30.83
N ASN A 696 1.87 -20.23 29.56
CA ASN A 696 1.92 -21.63 29.17
C ASN A 696 3.33 -22.23 29.10
N GLU A 697 4.36 -21.40 29.05
CA GLU A 697 5.77 -21.80 29.02
C GLU A 697 6.08 -22.99 28.08
N PRO A 698 5.69 -22.95 26.78
CA PRO A 698 5.82 -24.09 25.87
C PRO A 698 7.28 -24.60 25.74
N TRP A 699 8.28 -23.73 25.87
CA TRP A 699 9.70 -24.10 25.85
C TRP A 699 10.15 -24.97 27.04
N LYS A 700 9.37 -25.00 28.13
CA LYS A 700 9.57 -25.94 29.24
C LYS A 700 8.73 -27.21 29.04
N ARG A 701 7.44 -27.06 28.72
CA ARG A 701 6.51 -28.18 28.57
C ARG A 701 6.92 -29.18 27.48
N ILE A 702 7.50 -28.71 26.38
CA ILE A 702 7.97 -29.57 25.29
C ILE A 702 9.13 -30.51 25.68
N LYS A 703 9.89 -30.18 26.73
CA LYS A 703 11.01 -31.01 27.20
C LYS A 703 10.55 -32.22 28.02
N VAL A 704 9.28 -32.24 28.43
CA VAL A 704 8.68 -33.37 29.12
C VAL A 704 8.11 -34.30 28.07
N ASN A 705 8.83 -35.39 27.80
CA ASN A 705 8.54 -36.28 26.68
C ASN A 705 7.58 -37.41 27.10
N PRO A 706 6.31 -37.42 26.64
CA PRO A 706 5.35 -38.48 26.96
C PRO A 706 5.78 -39.83 26.37
N SER A 707 6.52 -39.84 25.26
CA SER A 707 7.02 -41.07 24.64
C SER A 707 8.14 -41.71 25.47
N ALA A 708 9.02 -40.90 26.07
CA ALA A 708 10.05 -41.39 27.00
C ALA A 708 9.43 -42.01 28.27
N LEU A 709 8.34 -41.43 28.78
CA LEU A 709 7.57 -42.00 29.89
C LEU A 709 6.96 -43.36 29.52
N CYS A 710 6.37 -43.46 28.32
CA CYS A 710 5.77 -44.69 27.82
C CYS A 710 6.82 -45.78 27.57
N LEU A 711 7.95 -45.43 26.92
CA LEU A 711 9.08 -46.32 26.67
C LEU A 711 9.67 -46.86 27.99
N GLN A 712 9.94 -45.98 28.95
CA GLN A 712 10.44 -46.40 30.27
C GLN A 712 9.41 -47.27 31.00
N GLY A 713 8.13 -46.97 30.86
CA GLY A 713 7.03 -47.77 31.42
C GLY A 713 6.97 -49.18 30.82
N ASN A 714 7.15 -49.32 29.51
CA ASN A 714 7.20 -50.60 28.81
C ASN A 714 8.45 -51.40 29.17
N TYR A 715 9.61 -50.75 29.24
CA TYR A 715 10.87 -51.39 29.63
C TYR A 715 10.82 -51.98 31.06
N VAL A 716 10.21 -51.27 32.02
CA VAL A 716 9.97 -51.79 33.38
C VAL A 716 9.02 -53.00 33.37
N ARG A 717 8.03 -53.05 32.47
CA ARG A 717 7.11 -54.20 32.34
C ARG A 717 7.83 -55.41 31.76
N GLU A 718 8.67 -55.22 30.76
CA GLU A 718 9.48 -56.27 30.14
C GLU A 718 10.46 -56.90 31.15
N LEU A 719 11.19 -56.09 31.92
CA LEU A 719 12.11 -56.59 32.95
C LEU A 719 11.40 -57.42 34.03
N LYS A 720 10.17 -57.04 34.39
CA LYS A 720 9.32 -57.82 35.32
C LYS A 720 8.86 -59.13 34.71
N ALA A 721 8.49 -59.14 33.42
CA ALA A 721 8.08 -60.34 32.70
C ALA A 721 9.24 -61.35 32.55
N GLN A 722 10.46 -60.85 32.34
CA GLN A 722 11.68 -61.67 32.22
C GLN A 722 12.27 -62.15 33.56
N LYS A 723 11.64 -61.84 34.69
CA LYS A 723 12.14 -62.16 36.05
C LYS A 723 13.59 -61.67 36.29
N ALA A 724 13.92 -60.50 35.76
CA ALA A 724 15.22 -59.86 35.99
C ALA A 724 15.49 -59.60 37.48
N GLU A 725 16.75 -59.38 37.86
CA GLU A 725 17.12 -59.15 39.25
C GLU A 725 16.38 -57.95 39.85
N LYS A 726 15.96 -58.10 41.11
CA LYS A 726 15.16 -57.09 41.83
C LYS A 726 15.88 -55.74 41.93
N VAL A 727 17.21 -55.74 41.96
CA VAL A 727 18.05 -54.53 41.99
C VAL A 727 17.90 -53.75 40.68
N GLN A 728 17.92 -54.45 39.54
CA GLN A 728 17.79 -53.85 38.21
C GLN A 728 16.38 -53.28 37.98
N ILE A 729 15.33 -54.02 38.38
CA ILE A 729 13.94 -53.54 38.29
C ILE A 729 13.75 -52.27 39.13
N ASN A 730 14.29 -52.22 40.34
CA ASN A 730 14.15 -51.06 41.24
C ASN A 730 14.85 -49.79 40.70
N ALA A 731 16.00 -49.95 40.04
CA ALA A 731 16.71 -48.84 39.41
C ALA A 731 15.87 -48.22 38.26
N GLU A 732 15.28 -49.05 37.40
CA GLU A 732 14.48 -48.59 36.27
C GLU A 732 13.10 -48.05 36.69
N VAL A 733 12.50 -48.57 37.78
CA VAL A 733 11.29 -48.02 38.41
C VAL A 733 11.55 -46.62 38.98
N SER A 734 12.72 -46.38 39.58
CA SER A 734 13.09 -45.05 40.10
C SER A 734 13.17 -44.01 38.97
N LYS A 735 13.74 -44.38 37.82
CA LYS A 735 13.75 -43.52 36.61
C LYS A 735 12.34 -43.22 36.11
N LEU A 736 11.45 -44.22 36.07
CA LEU A 736 10.05 -44.04 35.69
C LEU A 736 9.31 -43.09 36.65
N LEU A 737 9.54 -43.21 37.96
CA LEU A 737 8.94 -42.34 38.97
C LEU A 737 9.46 -40.88 38.86
N ALA A 738 10.74 -40.70 38.56
CA ALA A 738 11.31 -39.38 38.31
C ALA A 738 10.67 -38.72 37.07
N LEU A 739 10.51 -39.46 35.97
CA LEU A 739 9.81 -38.97 34.77
C LEU A 739 8.34 -38.65 35.05
N LYS A 740 7.64 -39.47 35.85
CA LYS A 740 6.26 -39.16 36.29
C LYS A 740 6.18 -37.89 37.13
N LYS A 741 7.14 -37.69 38.05
CA LYS A 741 7.20 -36.49 38.88
C LYS A 741 7.43 -35.24 38.03
N GLN A 742 8.32 -35.33 37.04
CA GLN A 742 8.55 -34.25 36.07
C GLN A 742 7.30 -33.95 35.22
N LEU A 743 6.53 -34.96 34.83
CA LEU A 743 5.25 -34.78 34.13
C LEU A 743 4.20 -34.09 35.01
N VAL A 744 4.01 -34.57 36.24
CA VAL A 744 3.05 -34.00 37.20
C VAL A 744 3.38 -32.53 37.51
N LEU A 745 4.66 -32.20 37.67
CA LEU A 745 5.13 -30.82 37.81
C LEU A 745 4.88 -29.97 36.56
N ALA A 746 5.07 -30.53 35.36
CA ALA A 746 4.82 -29.82 34.10
C ALA A 746 3.33 -29.63 33.78
N GLU A 747 2.47 -30.51 34.30
CA GLU A 747 1.01 -30.39 34.30
C GLU A 747 0.49 -29.43 35.38
N GLY A 748 1.37 -28.87 36.22
CA GLY A 748 0.99 -27.91 37.27
C GLY A 748 0.26 -28.54 38.47
N ARG A 749 0.44 -29.85 38.71
CA ARG A 749 -0.14 -30.58 39.85
C ARG A 749 0.93 -30.83 40.91
N ASP A 750 0.52 -30.85 42.18
CA ASP A 750 1.42 -31.09 43.32
C ASP A 750 1.80 -32.59 43.40
N PRO A 751 3.09 -32.97 43.44
CA PRO A 751 3.51 -34.37 43.36
C PRO A 751 3.31 -35.24 44.62
N GLU A 752 2.77 -34.72 45.72
CA GLU A 752 2.52 -35.54 46.92
C GLU A 752 1.14 -36.26 46.88
N PRO A 753 1.07 -37.56 47.27
CA PRO A 753 -0.21 -38.23 47.42
C PRO A 753 -0.91 -37.80 48.73
N PRO A 754 -2.26 -37.83 48.79
CA PRO A 754 -2.97 -37.58 50.04
C PRO A 754 -2.56 -38.65 51.09
N PRO A 755 -2.47 -38.27 52.38
CA PRO A 755 -1.99 -39.18 53.42
C PRO A 755 -2.89 -40.42 53.50
N THR A 756 -2.28 -41.60 53.37
CA THR A 756 -2.95 -42.88 53.53
C THR A 756 -3.61 -42.98 54.91
N LYS A 757 -4.94 -43.15 54.94
CA LYS A 757 -5.70 -43.53 56.13
C LYS A 757 -4.99 -44.71 56.82
N GLY A 758 -4.49 -44.46 58.02
CA GLY A 758 -3.80 -45.46 58.83
C GLY A 758 -4.68 -46.70 59.06
N LYS A 759 -4.07 -47.87 58.85
CA LYS A 759 -4.59 -49.15 59.33
C LYS A 759 -4.73 -49.07 60.86
N LYS A 760 -5.96 -49.24 61.36
CA LYS A 760 -6.21 -49.65 62.75
C LYS A 760 -5.46 -50.95 63.02
N LYS A 761 -4.58 -50.93 64.03
CA LYS A 761 -4.17 -52.10 64.83
C LYS A 761 -4.01 -51.67 66.29
N LYS A 762 -5.13 -51.61 67.01
CA LYS A 762 -5.45 -52.48 68.15
C LYS A 762 -6.93 -52.31 68.45
#